data_AF-U3JB38-F1
#
_entry.id   AF-U3JB38-F1
#
_cell.length_a   1.000
_cell.length_b   1.000
_cell.length_c   1.000
_cell.angle_alpha   90.00
_cell.angle_beta   90.00
_cell.angle_gamma   90.00
#
_symmetry.space_group_name_H-M   'P 1'
#
loop_
_entity.id
_entity.type
_entity.pdbx_description
1 polymer ?
#
loop_
_entity_poly.entity_id
_entity_poly.type
_entity_poly.pdbx_seq_one_letter_code
_entity_poly.pdbx_strand_id
1 'polypeptide(L)'
;MIPTEDASARKREIEEKLKQEQETLSFIRESLEKSDQLTKGMVSILSSFESRLMQLENSIIPVHKQTENLQRLQENVDKTLSNMDHVISYYHVAKDTDKIIREGPAGRLYEYLACIAKIQKAVEYFQDNNPDSPELNTVKARFEKGKELLEAEFRSLLTRYSKPVPPVLILDAIGGDEDMEVQEEVTLEHLPEAVLQDIICISAWLVEYGRNQDFMNVYFQVRSSQLDRSIKGLKEHFRKNSATSAIHSPAVQTKRKETPTKKAPKRPGTIRKAQNLLKQYSQHGLDGKKGSNLTPLEGKDDVLDIEIDSYIHCISAFVKLAQSEYALLTEIIPEHHQKKTFDSLIQEALDNLMLEGDNIVSAARRAIMRHDYSAVLTIFPILRHLKQTKPDFDATLQGTAASTKNKLPALITSMETIGAKALEEFADSIKNDPDKEYNMPKDGTVHELTSNAILFLQQLLDFQETAGAMLASQESSSSASSYSSEFSRKLLSTYIYKVLGNLQLNLSNKAKVYEDPALRAIFLHNNYNYILKSLEKSELIQLVAVTVKKVESSYRELIEQEIQNYQRSWLRVTEHLAERNIPDFQPGAKLKDKERQIIKDKFKGFNDGLEELCKIQKGWAVPDKEQRDTIRHAQKRVVSLTYKAFLQRCANISFTKNPEKYHRYSPEQVEDMIDRLFDTSA
;
A
#
# COMPACT_ATOMS: atom_id res chain seq x y z
N MET A 1 126.17 -40.15 124.29
CA MET A 1 125.48 -38.97 124.87
C MET A 1 125.41 -37.90 123.79
N ILE A 2 124.27 -37.19 123.68
CA ILE A 2 124.06 -35.80 123.22
C ILE A 2 122.66 -35.66 122.55
N PRO A 3 121.95 -34.51 122.70
CA PRO A 3 120.49 -34.41 122.82
C PRO A 3 119.76 -33.71 121.64
N THR A 4 118.44 -33.60 121.80
CA THR A 4 117.36 -33.33 120.82
C THR A 4 116.71 -31.95 120.99
N GLU A 5 116.90 -31.00 120.06
CA GLU A 5 116.14 -29.72 120.06
C GLU A 5 115.57 -29.24 118.71
N ASP A 6 115.76 -29.95 117.58
CA ASP A 6 115.35 -29.45 116.24
C ASP A 6 113.93 -29.90 115.76
N ALA A 7 113.19 -30.68 116.56
CA ALA A 7 111.89 -31.27 116.14
C ALA A 7 110.66 -30.42 116.50
N SER A 8 110.77 -29.46 117.43
CA SER A 8 109.60 -28.81 118.04
C SER A 8 109.01 -27.67 117.20
N ALA A 9 109.81 -26.97 116.38
CA ALA A 9 109.36 -25.80 115.63
C ALA A 9 108.50 -26.18 114.41
N ARG A 10 108.90 -27.21 113.65
CA ARG A 10 108.13 -27.71 112.48
C ARG A 10 106.78 -28.31 112.85
N LYS A 11 106.65 -28.90 114.04
CA LYS A 11 105.39 -29.48 114.51
C LYS A 11 104.30 -28.40 114.69
N ARG A 12 104.68 -27.22 115.18
CA ARG A 12 103.73 -26.12 115.45
C ARG A 12 103.17 -25.49 114.18
N GLU A 13 104.00 -25.27 113.16
CA GLU A 13 103.54 -24.69 111.87
C GLU A 13 102.60 -25.64 111.11
N ILE A 14 102.84 -26.94 111.19
CA ILE A 14 101.97 -27.98 110.60
C ILE A 14 100.64 -28.04 111.36
N GLU A 15 100.64 -27.97 112.70
CA GLU A 15 99.41 -27.96 113.50
C GLU A 15 98.55 -26.71 113.23
N GLU A 16 99.15 -25.55 112.98
CA GLU A 16 98.42 -24.31 112.71
C GLU A 16 97.81 -24.29 111.30
N LYS A 17 98.56 -24.75 110.27
CA LYS A 17 98.01 -24.95 108.92
C LYS A 17 96.93 -26.03 108.89
N LEU A 18 97.13 -27.13 109.62
CA LEU A 18 96.13 -28.19 109.73
C LEU A 18 94.83 -27.65 110.34
N LYS A 19 94.92 -26.81 111.38
CA LYS A 19 93.74 -26.18 111.99
C LYS A 19 93.02 -25.23 111.02
N GLN A 20 93.77 -24.42 110.29
CA GLN A 20 93.21 -23.47 109.32
C GLN A 20 92.56 -24.19 108.11
N GLU A 21 93.16 -25.27 107.63
CA GLU A 21 92.54 -26.15 106.64
C GLU A 21 91.31 -26.87 107.21
N GLN A 22 91.32 -27.31 108.47
CA GLN A 22 90.17 -27.92 109.14
C GLN A 22 88.97 -26.96 109.22
N GLU A 23 89.21 -25.69 109.58
CA GLU A 23 88.18 -24.65 109.64
C GLU A 23 87.63 -24.33 108.24
N THR A 24 88.49 -24.20 107.23
CA THR A 24 88.06 -23.95 105.84
C THR A 24 87.27 -25.14 105.27
N LEU A 25 87.69 -26.38 105.56
CA LEU A 25 86.96 -27.59 105.21
C LEU A 25 85.59 -27.66 105.88
N SER A 26 85.50 -27.20 107.14
CA SER A 26 84.23 -27.16 107.87
C SER A 26 83.26 -26.13 107.27
N PHE A 27 83.75 -24.94 106.90
CA PHE A 27 82.94 -23.90 106.25
C PHE A 27 82.47 -24.31 104.85
N ILE A 28 83.36 -24.90 104.03
CA ILE A 28 82.99 -25.41 102.71
C ILE A 28 81.99 -26.56 102.84
N ARG A 29 82.14 -27.46 103.82
CA ARG A 29 81.15 -28.51 104.10
C ARG A 29 79.79 -27.93 104.46
N GLU A 30 79.75 -26.94 105.35
CA GLU A 30 78.48 -26.32 105.76
C GLU A 30 77.80 -25.55 104.62
N SER A 31 78.59 -24.86 103.79
CA SER A 31 78.08 -24.13 102.62
C SER A 31 77.60 -25.08 101.53
N LEU A 32 78.31 -26.21 101.33
CA LEU A 32 77.89 -27.29 100.44
C LEU A 32 76.62 -27.96 100.94
N GLU A 33 76.47 -28.16 102.25
CA GLU A 33 75.28 -28.73 102.87
C GLU A 33 74.06 -27.79 102.76
N LYS A 34 74.26 -26.48 102.93
CA LYS A 34 73.23 -25.46 102.63
C LYS A 34 72.84 -25.43 101.15
N SER A 35 73.82 -25.51 100.24
CA SER A 35 73.56 -25.56 98.80
C SER A 35 72.86 -26.86 98.38
N ASP A 36 73.19 -27.99 99.01
CA ASP A 36 72.51 -29.27 98.82
C ASP A 36 71.07 -29.22 99.35
N GLN A 37 70.82 -28.59 100.51
CA GLN A 37 69.46 -28.36 101.01
C GLN A 37 68.64 -27.45 100.09
N LEU A 38 69.20 -26.36 99.58
CA LEU A 38 68.53 -25.48 98.61
C LEU A 38 68.24 -26.22 97.30
N THR A 39 69.18 -27.02 96.81
CA THR A 39 69.00 -27.84 95.60
C THR A 39 67.91 -28.89 95.81
N LYS A 40 67.89 -29.57 96.96
CA LYS A 40 66.81 -30.47 97.35
C LYS A 40 65.46 -29.76 97.44
N GLY A 41 65.43 -28.53 97.96
CA GLY A 41 64.25 -27.67 97.97
C GLY A 41 63.74 -27.33 96.56
N MET A 42 64.62 -26.89 95.66
CA MET A 42 64.26 -26.63 94.25
C MET A 42 63.78 -27.88 93.53
N VAL A 43 64.46 -29.02 93.72
CA VAL A 43 64.05 -30.31 93.14
C VAL A 43 62.69 -30.74 93.68
N SER A 44 62.41 -30.52 94.97
CA SER A 44 61.11 -30.79 95.56
C SER A 44 59.99 -29.91 94.98
N ILE A 45 60.24 -28.61 94.79
CA ILE A 45 59.26 -27.70 94.17
C ILE A 45 59.03 -28.08 92.70
N LEU A 46 60.09 -28.37 91.94
CA LEU A 46 59.97 -28.80 90.55
C LEU A 46 59.23 -30.12 90.43
N SER A 47 59.53 -31.10 91.29
CA SER A 47 58.80 -32.36 91.35
C SER A 47 57.33 -32.16 91.73
N SER A 48 57.01 -31.21 92.60
CA SER A 48 55.64 -30.82 92.92
C SER A 48 54.93 -30.17 91.73
N PHE A 49 55.60 -29.27 91.00
CA PHE A 49 55.05 -28.66 89.80
C PHE A 49 54.83 -29.68 88.69
N GLU A 50 55.78 -30.57 88.46
CA GLU A 50 55.68 -31.65 87.47
C GLU A 50 54.55 -32.61 87.82
N SER A 51 54.42 -32.98 89.09
CA SER A 51 53.29 -33.80 89.58
C SER A 51 51.94 -33.08 89.38
N ARG A 52 51.86 -31.78 89.69
CA ARG A 52 50.63 -30.99 89.50
C ARG A 52 50.29 -30.76 88.03
N LEU A 53 51.29 -30.53 87.17
CA LEU A 53 51.13 -30.42 85.72
C LEU A 53 50.66 -31.74 85.15
N MET A 54 51.26 -32.86 85.55
CA MET A 54 50.84 -34.19 85.13
C MET A 54 49.41 -34.51 85.60
N GLN A 55 49.04 -34.14 86.84
CA GLN A 55 47.66 -34.28 87.32
C GLN A 55 46.68 -33.39 86.55
N LEU A 56 47.06 -32.15 86.24
CA LEU A 56 46.25 -31.21 85.48
C LEU A 56 46.08 -31.69 84.03
N GLU A 57 47.15 -32.15 83.39
CA GLU A 57 47.16 -32.69 82.04
C GLU A 57 46.28 -33.95 81.95
N ASN A 58 46.43 -34.88 82.91
CA ASN A 58 45.58 -36.06 83.03
C ASN A 58 44.12 -35.73 83.30
N SER A 59 43.82 -34.56 83.88
CA SER A 59 42.44 -34.12 84.16
C SER A 59 41.83 -33.32 83.01
N ILE A 60 42.60 -32.45 82.35
CA ILE A 60 42.13 -31.53 81.32
C ILE A 60 42.09 -32.18 79.94
N ILE A 61 43.07 -33.00 79.56
CA ILE A 61 43.09 -33.65 78.23
C ILE A 61 41.81 -34.46 77.98
N PRO A 62 41.31 -35.30 78.93
CA PRO A 62 40.05 -36.01 78.75
C PRO A 62 38.85 -35.08 78.61
N VAL A 63 38.80 -33.99 79.39
CA VAL A 63 37.72 -32.99 79.31
C VAL A 63 37.74 -32.25 77.98
N HIS A 64 38.91 -31.83 77.50
CA HIS A 64 39.04 -31.16 76.20
C HIS A 64 38.68 -32.12 75.05
N LYS A 65 39.10 -33.39 75.13
CA LYS A 65 38.74 -34.43 74.15
C LYS A 65 37.24 -34.75 74.18
N GLN A 66 36.62 -34.78 75.37
CA GLN A 66 35.17 -34.92 75.50
C GLN A 66 34.43 -33.69 74.96
N THR A 67 34.93 -32.48 75.21
CA THR A 67 34.34 -31.23 74.71
C THR A 67 34.40 -31.15 73.18
N GLU A 68 35.52 -31.55 72.59
CA GLU A 68 35.67 -31.63 71.14
C GLU A 68 34.73 -32.67 70.52
N ASN A 69 34.62 -33.85 71.13
CA ASN A 69 33.65 -34.86 70.72
C ASN A 69 32.20 -34.36 70.85
N LEU A 70 31.88 -33.60 71.89
CA LEU A 70 30.57 -33.01 72.11
C LEU A 70 30.25 -31.94 71.05
N GLN A 71 31.23 -31.09 70.69
CA GLN A 71 31.08 -30.11 69.61
C GLN A 71 30.85 -30.79 68.25
N ARG A 72 31.62 -31.84 67.92
CA ARG A 72 31.37 -32.62 66.70
C ARG A 72 29.99 -33.28 66.71
N LEU A 73 29.55 -33.80 67.87
CA LEU A 73 28.21 -34.36 68.01
C LEU A 73 27.15 -33.29 67.77
N GLN A 74 27.30 -32.11 68.36
CA GLN A 74 26.40 -30.98 68.18
C GLN A 74 26.34 -30.55 66.70
N GLU A 75 27.49 -30.35 66.04
CA GLU A 75 27.53 -30.02 64.61
C GLU A 75 26.85 -31.09 63.74
N ASN A 76 27.03 -32.37 64.07
CA ASN A 76 26.38 -33.47 63.35
C ASN A 76 24.86 -33.44 63.57
N VAL A 77 24.41 -33.16 64.79
CA VAL A 77 22.98 -33.01 65.11
C VAL A 77 22.39 -31.83 64.35
N ASP A 78 23.05 -30.67 64.35
CA ASP A 78 22.58 -29.47 63.65
C ASP A 78 22.51 -29.69 62.13
N LYS A 79 23.53 -30.33 61.54
CA LYS A 79 23.51 -30.72 60.12
C LYS A 79 22.38 -31.70 59.81
N THR A 80 22.14 -32.67 60.69
CA THR A 80 21.07 -33.66 60.51
C THR A 80 19.69 -33.01 60.62
N LEU A 81 19.49 -32.11 61.59
CA LEU A 81 18.27 -31.32 61.73
C LEU A 81 18.03 -30.46 60.49
N SER A 82 19.06 -29.75 60.00
CA SER A 82 18.94 -28.94 58.78
C SER A 82 18.57 -29.79 57.55
N ASN A 83 19.16 -30.99 57.42
CA ASN A 83 18.80 -31.91 56.33
C ASN A 83 17.37 -32.44 56.49
N MET A 84 16.95 -32.76 57.72
CA MET A 84 15.60 -33.24 58.00
C MET A 84 14.56 -32.15 57.71
N ASP A 85 14.81 -30.91 58.13
CA ASP A 85 13.95 -29.75 57.83
C ASP A 85 13.86 -29.49 56.32
N HIS A 86 14.98 -29.65 55.61
CA HIS A 86 15.00 -29.54 54.15
C HIS A 86 14.09 -30.58 53.49
N VAL A 87 14.17 -31.85 53.91
CA VAL A 87 13.30 -32.93 53.41
C VAL A 87 11.84 -32.67 53.76
N ILE A 88 11.53 -32.36 55.02
CA ILE A 88 10.17 -32.07 55.51
C ILE A 88 9.55 -30.91 54.72
N SER A 89 10.35 -29.91 54.34
CA SER A 89 9.86 -28.76 53.58
C SER A 89 9.17 -29.17 52.27
N TYR A 90 9.66 -30.20 51.58
CA TYR A 90 9.05 -30.71 50.34
C TYR A 90 7.69 -31.37 50.55
N TYR A 91 7.49 -32.05 51.69
CA TYR A 91 6.21 -32.65 52.07
C TYR A 91 5.13 -31.60 52.38
N HIS A 92 5.52 -30.39 52.80
CA HIS A 92 4.60 -29.28 53.05
C HIS A 92 4.27 -28.45 51.81
N VAL A 93 5.05 -28.54 50.72
CA VAL A 93 4.87 -27.72 49.50
C VAL A 93 3.44 -27.79 48.98
N ALA A 94 2.83 -28.97 48.88
CA ALA A 94 1.46 -29.10 48.36
C ALA A 94 0.41 -28.34 49.19
N LYS A 95 0.60 -28.26 50.51
CA LYS A 95 -0.30 -27.55 51.42
C LYS A 95 -0.05 -26.05 51.40
N ASP A 96 1.22 -25.64 51.44
CA ASP A 96 1.62 -24.23 51.46
C ASP A 96 1.20 -23.49 50.19
N THR A 97 1.24 -24.19 49.06
CA THR A 97 0.99 -23.61 47.72
C THR A 97 -0.48 -23.68 47.30
N ASP A 98 -1.32 -24.47 47.98
CA ASP A 98 -2.72 -24.72 47.60
C ASP A 98 -3.53 -23.42 47.44
N LYS A 99 -3.37 -22.48 48.38
CA LYS A 99 -4.09 -21.21 48.36
C LYS A 99 -3.76 -20.39 47.11
N ILE A 100 -2.47 -20.22 46.81
CA ILE A 100 -2.00 -19.42 45.67
C ILE A 100 -2.44 -20.07 44.36
N ILE A 101 -2.27 -21.40 44.23
CA ILE A 101 -2.72 -22.13 43.03
C ILE A 101 -4.23 -22.02 42.83
N ARG A 102 -5.03 -22.12 43.90
CA ARG A 102 -6.50 -22.04 43.79
C ARG A 102 -6.98 -20.66 43.35
N GLU A 103 -6.34 -19.61 43.84
CA GLU A 103 -6.77 -18.25 43.55
C GLU A 103 -6.21 -17.71 42.21
N GLY A 104 -5.21 -18.37 41.61
CA GLY A 104 -4.72 -18.08 40.25
C GLY A 104 -3.73 -16.91 40.12
N PRO A 105 -3.13 -16.74 38.93
CA PRO A 105 -2.05 -15.78 38.67
C PRO A 105 -2.49 -14.32 38.49
N ALA A 106 -3.79 -14.07 38.27
CA ALA A 106 -4.30 -12.75 37.91
C ALA A 106 -3.89 -11.65 38.91
N GLY A 107 -3.19 -10.63 38.44
CA GLY A 107 -2.72 -9.48 39.23
C GLY A 107 -1.53 -9.76 40.17
N ARG A 108 -0.95 -10.97 40.14
CA ARG A 108 0.18 -11.38 41.00
C ARG A 108 1.07 -12.43 40.34
N LEU A 109 1.36 -12.25 39.06
CA LEU A 109 2.06 -13.23 38.25
C LEU A 109 3.39 -13.68 38.87
N TYR A 110 4.23 -12.75 39.34
CA TYR A 110 5.53 -13.09 39.93
C TYR A 110 5.44 -13.96 41.20
N GLU A 111 4.49 -13.65 42.09
CA GLU A 111 4.23 -14.47 43.28
C GLU A 111 3.77 -15.88 42.89
N TYR A 112 2.90 -15.95 41.87
CA TYR A 112 2.38 -17.21 41.35
C TYR A 112 3.47 -18.06 40.67
N LEU A 113 4.35 -17.45 39.87
CA LEU A 113 5.48 -18.13 39.25
C LEU A 113 6.49 -18.64 40.29
N ALA A 114 6.77 -17.85 41.33
CA ALA A 114 7.61 -18.30 42.45
C ALA A 114 6.99 -19.49 43.20
N CYS A 115 5.67 -19.47 43.39
CA CYS A 115 4.91 -20.58 43.95
C CYS A 115 5.03 -21.85 43.09
N ILE A 116 4.85 -21.74 41.77
CA ILE A 116 5.01 -22.85 40.84
C ILE A 116 6.44 -23.38 40.82
N ALA A 117 7.46 -22.51 40.87
CA ALA A 117 8.86 -22.92 40.95
C ALA A 117 9.15 -23.73 42.23
N LYS A 118 8.52 -23.38 43.36
CA LYS A 118 8.59 -24.19 44.60
C LYS A 118 7.98 -25.58 44.41
N ILE A 119 6.86 -25.68 43.70
CA ILE A 119 6.24 -26.97 43.34
C ILE A 119 7.15 -27.78 42.41
N GLN A 120 7.73 -27.15 41.39
CA GLN A 120 8.64 -27.81 40.44
C GLN A 120 9.85 -28.42 41.15
N LYS A 121 10.50 -27.68 42.06
CA LYS A 121 11.59 -28.21 42.88
C LYS A 121 11.17 -29.43 43.72
N ALA A 122 9.94 -29.44 44.23
CA ALA A 122 9.40 -30.59 44.95
C ALA A 122 9.15 -31.79 44.03
N VAL A 123 8.69 -31.55 42.79
CA VAL A 123 8.52 -32.59 41.76
C VAL A 123 9.88 -33.23 41.44
N GLU A 124 10.92 -32.42 41.19
CA GLU A 124 12.29 -32.89 40.94
C GLU A 124 12.83 -33.70 42.11
N TYR A 125 12.72 -33.16 43.33
CA TYR A 125 13.15 -33.85 44.55
C TYR A 125 12.49 -35.24 44.70
N PHE A 126 11.16 -35.31 44.57
CA PHE A 126 10.45 -36.59 44.71
C PHE A 126 10.70 -37.53 43.53
N GLN A 127 10.94 -37.04 42.31
CA GLN A 127 11.34 -37.89 41.18
C GLN A 127 12.68 -38.57 41.41
N ASP A 128 13.66 -37.82 41.93
CA ASP A 128 15.02 -38.32 42.13
C ASP A 128 15.14 -39.24 43.35
N ASN A 129 14.37 -38.98 44.40
CA ASN A 129 14.49 -39.68 45.68
C ASN A 129 13.40 -40.73 45.93
N ASN A 130 12.15 -40.50 45.50
CA ASN A 130 10.98 -41.34 45.81
C ASN A 130 9.96 -41.38 44.65
N PRO A 131 10.29 -42.04 43.51
CA PRO A 131 9.54 -41.93 42.26
C PRO A 131 8.11 -42.52 42.31
N ASP A 132 7.84 -43.48 43.20
CA ASP A 132 6.52 -44.13 43.33
C ASP A 132 5.65 -43.57 44.47
N SER A 133 6.03 -42.39 45.01
CA SER A 133 5.34 -41.80 46.15
C SER A 133 3.99 -41.13 45.80
N PRO A 134 2.96 -41.21 46.67
CA PRO A 134 1.71 -40.48 46.48
C PRO A 134 1.89 -38.95 46.56
N GLU A 135 2.91 -38.49 47.27
CA GLU A 135 3.29 -37.07 47.34
C GLU A 135 3.71 -36.56 45.97
N LEU A 136 4.50 -37.32 45.21
CA LEU A 136 4.90 -36.97 43.85
C LEU A 136 3.68 -36.75 42.95
N ASN A 137 2.71 -37.67 43.00
CA ASN A 137 1.49 -37.55 42.22
C ASN A 137 0.70 -36.30 42.58
N THR A 138 0.67 -35.96 43.88
CA THR A 138 -0.01 -34.75 44.37
C THR A 138 0.67 -33.48 43.87
N VAL A 139 2.00 -33.34 44.01
CA VAL A 139 2.72 -32.13 43.54
C VAL A 139 2.70 -32.02 42.02
N LYS A 140 2.78 -33.13 41.28
CA LYS A 140 2.60 -33.14 39.80
C LYS A 140 1.22 -32.64 39.40
N ALA A 141 0.16 -33.14 40.04
CA ALA A 141 -1.20 -32.68 39.75
C ALA A 141 -1.37 -31.17 40.04
N ARG A 142 -0.73 -30.65 41.09
CA ARG A 142 -0.72 -29.21 41.41
C ARG A 142 0.07 -28.40 40.40
N PHE A 143 1.21 -28.89 39.96
CA PHE A 143 2.01 -28.25 38.93
C PHE A 143 1.23 -28.13 37.62
N GLU A 144 0.60 -29.22 37.18
CA GLU A 144 -0.26 -29.22 35.99
C GLU A 144 -1.45 -28.29 36.13
N LYS A 145 -2.11 -28.27 37.31
CA LYS A 145 -3.18 -27.30 37.54
C LYS A 145 -2.68 -25.86 37.49
N GLY A 146 -1.50 -25.62 38.04
CA GLY A 146 -0.85 -24.32 38.05
C GLY A 146 -0.61 -23.79 36.64
N LYS A 147 -0.13 -24.68 35.76
CA LYS A 147 0.10 -24.43 34.34
C LYS A 147 -1.18 -24.18 33.55
N GLU A 148 -2.23 -24.97 33.73
CA GLU A 148 -3.54 -24.72 33.09
C GLU A 148 -4.05 -23.31 33.38
N LEU A 149 -3.84 -22.84 34.61
CA LEU A 149 -4.24 -21.48 35.02
C LEU A 149 -3.35 -20.39 34.41
N LEU A 150 -2.07 -20.66 34.15
CA LEU A 150 -1.21 -19.73 33.39
C LEU A 150 -1.64 -19.64 31.93
N GLU A 151 -1.96 -20.77 31.29
CA GLU A 151 -2.50 -20.78 29.91
C GLU A 151 -3.84 -20.03 29.83
N ALA A 152 -4.71 -20.20 30.84
CA ALA A 152 -5.96 -19.48 30.95
C ALA A 152 -5.74 -17.96 31.17
N GLU A 153 -4.75 -17.58 31.98
CA GLU A 153 -4.42 -16.17 32.21
C GLU A 153 -3.83 -15.51 30.96
N PHE A 154 -2.93 -16.18 30.25
CA PHE A 154 -2.42 -15.73 28.95
C PHE A 154 -3.56 -15.40 27.98
N ARG A 155 -4.53 -16.34 27.84
CA ARG A 155 -5.74 -16.13 27.03
C ARG A 155 -6.57 -14.95 27.54
N SER A 156 -6.76 -14.85 28.85
CA SER A 156 -7.56 -13.80 29.50
C SER A 156 -6.97 -12.41 29.23
N LEU A 157 -5.67 -12.23 29.46
CA LEU A 157 -4.95 -10.97 29.22
C LEU A 157 -5.04 -10.56 27.74
N LEU A 158 -4.72 -11.47 26.82
CA LEU A 158 -4.81 -11.19 25.39
C LEU A 158 -6.23 -10.81 24.96
N THR A 159 -7.24 -11.57 25.37
CA THR A 159 -8.63 -11.35 24.96
C THR A 159 -9.18 -10.03 25.53
N ARG A 160 -8.79 -9.68 26.76
CA ARG A 160 -9.28 -8.48 27.45
C ARG A 160 -8.67 -7.20 26.91
N TYR A 161 -7.38 -7.22 26.56
CA TYR A 161 -6.63 -6.01 26.20
C TYR A 161 -6.42 -5.84 24.70
N SER A 162 -6.51 -6.89 23.89
CA SER A 162 -6.43 -6.76 22.43
C SER A 162 -7.70 -6.11 21.87
N LYS A 163 -7.57 -4.87 21.41
CA LYS A 163 -8.68 -4.09 20.81
C LYS A 163 -8.36 -3.75 19.35
N PRO A 164 -9.39 -3.56 18.49
CA PRO A 164 -9.14 -3.13 17.12
C PRO A 164 -8.57 -1.72 17.13
N VAL A 165 -7.62 -1.44 16.24
CA VAL A 165 -7.04 -0.12 16.07
C VAL A 165 -8.09 0.83 15.47
N PRO A 166 -8.33 2.00 16.07
CA PRO A 166 -9.27 3.00 15.54
C PRO A 166 -8.88 3.49 14.14
N PRO A 167 -9.85 3.74 13.24
CA PRO A 167 -9.58 4.20 11.87
C PRO A 167 -8.69 5.44 11.76
N VAL A 168 -8.85 6.41 12.68
CA VAL A 168 -8.07 7.66 12.67
C VAL A 168 -6.58 7.38 12.91
N LEU A 169 -6.24 6.52 13.88
CA LEU A 169 -4.85 6.15 14.14
C LEU A 169 -4.22 5.37 12.99
N ILE A 170 -5.01 4.55 12.29
CA ILE A 170 -4.55 3.86 11.08
C ILE A 170 -4.23 4.87 9.99
N LEU A 171 -5.09 5.86 9.77
CA LEU A 171 -4.88 6.91 8.77
C LEU A 171 -3.66 7.78 9.12
N ASP A 172 -3.44 8.11 10.39
CA ASP A 172 -2.25 8.83 10.85
C ASP A 172 -0.97 8.01 10.60
N ALA A 173 -1.00 6.70 10.84
CA ALA A 173 0.11 5.79 10.58
C ALA A 173 0.40 5.57 9.08
N ILE A 174 -0.60 5.72 8.20
CA ILE A 174 -0.42 5.70 6.75
C ILE A 174 0.07 7.07 6.24
N GLY A 175 -0.46 8.17 6.78
CA GLY A 175 -0.20 9.54 6.32
C GLY A 175 1.14 10.15 6.75
N GLY A 176 1.85 9.51 7.67
CA GLY A 176 3.17 9.97 8.15
C GLY A 176 4.28 9.97 7.09
N ASP A 177 4.07 9.36 5.92
CA ASP A 177 5.09 9.24 4.87
C ASP A 177 5.13 10.43 3.89
N GLU A 178 4.18 11.39 3.94
CA GLU A 178 3.90 12.23 2.77
C GLU A 178 4.03 13.77 2.88
N ASP A 179 4.60 14.39 3.92
CA ASP A 179 4.96 15.85 3.82
C ASP A 179 5.76 16.50 4.97
N MET A 180 6.25 15.79 5.99
CA MET A 180 6.97 16.44 7.09
C MET A 180 8.26 15.72 7.48
N GLU A 181 9.40 16.36 7.18
CA GLU A 181 10.77 15.89 7.45
C GLU A 181 11.10 15.60 8.93
N VAL A 182 10.13 15.75 9.85
CA VAL A 182 10.27 15.44 11.28
C VAL A 182 8.90 15.03 11.84
N GLN A 183 8.44 13.81 11.56
CA GLN A 183 7.35 13.20 12.31
C GLN A 183 7.90 11.98 13.04
N GLU A 184 7.70 11.95 14.37
CA GLU A 184 7.91 10.75 15.18
C GLU A 184 7.12 9.60 14.54
N GLU A 185 7.79 8.49 14.29
CA GLU A 185 7.18 7.27 13.76
C GLU A 185 6.00 6.90 14.66
N VAL A 186 4.77 6.91 14.12
CA VAL A 186 3.55 6.65 14.90
C VAL A 186 3.56 5.18 15.31
N THR A 187 3.94 4.91 16.56
CA THR A 187 3.93 3.57 17.14
C THR A 187 2.50 3.18 17.53
N LEU A 188 2.02 2.05 16.99
CA LEU A 188 0.72 1.51 17.35
C LEU A 188 0.85 0.65 18.62
N GLU A 189 0.44 1.20 19.75
CA GLU A 189 0.41 0.48 21.02
C GLU A 189 -0.78 -0.49 21.07
N HIS A 190 -0.48 -1.79 20.99
CA HIS A 190 -1.49 -2.87 20.96
C HIS A 190 -1.96 -3.33 22.34
N LEU A 191 -1.09 -3.24 23.33
CA LEU A 191 -1.27 -3.73 24.69
C LEU A 191 -0.63 -2.73 25.68
N PRO A 192 -1.22 -2.51 26.86
CA PRO A 192 -0.54 -1.75 27.92
C PRO A 192 0.77 -2.42 28.34
N GLU A 193 1.82 -1.64 28.58
CA GLU A 193 3.17 -2.15 28.90
C GLU A 193 3.19 -3.20 30.01
N ALA A 194 2.48 -2.94 31.13
CA ALA A 194 2.41 -3.91 32.24
C ALA A 194 1.80 -5.26 31.83
N VAL A 195 0.80 -5.23 30.94
CA VAL A 195 0.14 -6.45 30.43
C VAL A 195 1.05 -7.18 29.44
N LEU A 196 1.79 -6.44 28.61
CA LEU A 196 2.77 -6.99 27.69
C LEU A 196 3.87 -7.74 28.45
N GLN A 197 4.43 -7.14 29.50
CA GLN A 197 5.44 -7.80 30.34
C GLN A 197 4.90 -9.09 31.00
N ASP A 198 3.66 -9.08 31.50
CA ASP A 198 3.03 -10.28 32.04
C ASP A 198 2.88 -11.38 30.96
N ILE A 199 2.45 -11.01 29.75
CA ILE A 199 2.28 -11.95 28.62
C ILE A 199 3.63 -12.52 28.17
N ILE A 200 4.69 -11.71 28.10
CA ILE A 200 6.05 -12.16 27.78
C ILE A 200 6.54 -13.15 28.84
N CYS A 201 6.36 -12.83 30.12
CA CYS A 201 6.75 -13.71 31.22
C CYS A 201 6.00 -15.05 31.17
N ILE A 202 4.68 -15.03 30.95
CA ILE A 202 3.88 -16.26 30.83
C ILE A 202 4.30 -17.05 29.59
N SER A 203 4.51 -16.39 28.44
CA SER A 203 4.95 -17.02 27.20
C SER A 203 6.28 -17.75 27.38
N ALA A 204 7.29 -17.05 27.91
CA ALA A 204 8.60 -17.63 28.18
C ALA A 204 8.50 -18.86 29.11
N TRP A 205 7.67 -18.76 30.16
CA TRP A 205 7.43 -19.89 31.07
C TRP A 205 6.74 -21.07 30.38
N LEU A 206 5.71 -20.81 29.55
CA LEU A 206 5.01 -21.86 28.81
C LEU A 206 5.87 -22.49 27.71
N VAL A 207 6.89 -21.81 27.21
CA VAL A 207 7.83 -22.39 26.24
C VAL A 207 8.73 -23.43 26.90
N GLU A 208 9.18 -23.16 28.13
CA GLU A 208 10.08 -24.04 28.88
C GLU A 208 9.33 -25.21 29.55
N TYR A 209 8.17 -24.93 30.16
CA TYR A 209 7.42 -25.89 30.98
C TYR A 209 6.08 -26.34 30.35
N GLY A 210 5.75 -25.85 29.15
CA GLY A 210 4.55 -26.19 28.40
C GLY A 210 4.51 -27.63 27.90
N ARG A 211 3.30 -28.16 27.70
CA ARG A 211 3.09 -29.53 27.18
C ARG A 211 2.94 -29.48 25.65
N ASN A 212 2.43 -28.36 25.16
CA ASN A 212 2.18 -28.09 23.76
C ASN A 212 2.38 -26.59 23.50
N GLN A 213 2.26 -26.21 22.24
CA GLN A 213 2.42 -24.84 21.76
C GLN A 213 1.06 -24.17 21.54
N ASP A 214 0.00 -24.64 22.20
CA ASP A 214 -1.37 -24.19 21.93
C ASP A 214 -1.60 -22.73 22.31
N PHE A 215 -0.85 -22.19 23.27
CA PHE A 215 -0.93 -20.76 23.61
C PHE A 215 -0.55 -19.88 22.40
N MET A 216 0.33 -20.33 21.51
CA MET A 216 0.65 -19.61 20.26
C MET A 216 -0.56 -19.60 19.32
N ASN A 217 -1.34 -20.68 19.29
CA ASN A 217 -2.60 -20.73 18.56
C ASN A 217 -3.61 -19.72 19.12
N VAL A 218 -3.70 -19.62 20.45
CA VAL A 218 -4.52 -18.60 21.11
C VAL A 218 -4.07 -17.19 20.73
N TYR A 219 -2.76 -16.95 20.75
CA TYR A 219 -2.18 -15.66 20.39
C TYR A 219 -2.60 -15.23 18.99
N PHE A 220 -2.28 -16.03 17.96
CA PHE A 220 -2.58 -15.61 16.60
C PHE A 220 -4.08 -15.53 16.34
N GLN A 221 -4.92 -16.37 16.95
CA GLN A 221 -6.38 -16.31 16.78
C GLN A 221 -6.97 -15.00 17.32
N VAL A 222 -6.56 -14.59 18.53
CA VAL A 222 -7.02 -13.33 19.12
C VAL A 222 -6.53 -12.15 18.29
N ARG A 223 -5.23 -12.11 17.96
CA ARG A 223 -4.64 -11.00 17.19
C ARG A 223 -5.20 -10.92 15.76
N SER A 224 -5.38 -12.05 15.07
CA SER A 224 -6.03 -12.14 13.74
C SER A 224 -7.39 -11.46 13.73
N SER A 225 -8.24 -11.77 14.72
CA SER A 225 -9.58 -11.19 14.83
C SER A 225 -9.53 -9.67 14.98
N GLN A 226 -8.56 -9.15 15.74
CA GLN A 226 -8.43 -7.72 15.96
C GLN A 226 -7.84 -6.99 14.74
N LEU A 227 -6.88 -7.60 14.04
CA LEU A 227 -6.35 -7.10 12.78
C LEU A 227 -7.46 -6.96 11.72
N ASP A 228 -8.23 -8.03 11.49
CA ASP A 228 -9.34 -8.03 10.54
C ASP A 228 -10.42 -7.00 10.90
N ARG A 229 -10.80 -6.92 12.18
CA ARG A 229 -11.76 -5.91 12.67
C ARG A 229 -11.26 -4.47 12.49
N SER A 230 -9.95 -4.23 12.59
CA SER A 230 -9.35 -2.91 12.40
C SER A 230 -9.51 -2.45 10.94
N ILE A 231 -9.20 -3.34 9.98
CA ILE A 231 -9.36 -3.07 8.54
C ILE A 231 -10.84 -2.90 8.18
N LYS A 232 -11.74 -3.77 8.68
CA LYS A 232 -13.18 -3.62 8.47
C LYS A 232 -13.73 -2.32 9.08
N GLY A 233 -13.21 -1.93 10.25
CA GLY A 233 -13.53 -0.66 10.90
C GLY A 233 -13.13 0.55 10.06
N LEU A 234 -11.95 0.51 9.42
CA LEU A 234 -11.49 1.53 8.50
C LEU A 234 -12.40 1.65 7.28
N LYS A 235 -12.77 0.52 6.65
CA LYS A 235 -13.70 0.50 5.52
C LYS A 235 -15.04 1.15 5.88
N GLU A 236 -15.60 0.78 7.04
CA GLU A 236 -16.88 1.34 7.49
C GLU A 236 -16.79 2.84 7.81
N HIS A 237 -15.63 3.32 8.25
CA HIS A 237 -15.39 4.74 8.48
C HIS A 237 -15.48 5.57 7.18
N PHE A 238 -14.89 5.09 6.08
CA PHE A 238 -15.04 5.73 4.76
C PHE A 238 -16.51 5.74 4.28
N ARG A 239 -17.24 4.64 4.52
CA ARG A 239 -18.66 4.54 4.18
C ARG A 239 -19.53 5.54 4.97
N LYS A 240 -19.26 5.74 6.26
CA LYS A 240 -20.03 6.64 7.16
C LYS A 240 -19.74 8.13 6.93
N ASN A 241 -18.48 8.50 6.71
CA ASN A 241 -18.12 9.90 6.44
C ASN A 241 -18.69 10.39 5.10
N SER A 242 -18.92 9.46 4.18
CA SER A 242 -19.61 9.73 2.94
C SER A 242 -21.11 9.96 3.13
N ALA A 243 -21.77 9.17 3.98
CA ALA A 243 -23.20 9.32 4.26
C ALA A 243 -23.56 10.62 5.01
N THR A 244 -22.66 11.12 5.87
CA THR A 244 -22.85 12.38 6.61
C THR A 244 -22.70 13.62 5.74
N SER A 245 -21.99 13.51 4.61
CA SER A 245 -21.88 14.57 3.60
C SER A 245 -23.17 14.75 2.78
N ALA A 246 -24.07 13.75 2.79
CA ALA A 246 -25.28 13.71 1.96
C ALA A 246 -26.57 14.16 2.68
N ILE A 247 -26.56 14.44 4.00
CA ILE A 247 -27.83 14.58 4.78
C ILE A 247 -28.00 15.90 5.56
N HIS A 248 -27.04 16.83 5.62
CA HIS A 248 -27.24 18.08 6.37
C HIS A 248 -27.03 19.36 5.55
N SER A 249 -28.14 19.87 5.02
CA SER A 249 -28.43 21.30 5.05
C SER A 249 -29.70 21.54 5.88
N PRO A 250 -29.56 22.03 7.12
CA PRO A 250 -30.45 23.05 7.60
C PRO A 250 -29.66 24.33 7.80
N ALA A 251 -30.16 25.40 7.21
CA ALA A 251 -29.79 26.75 7.58
C ALA A 251 -29.95 26.91 9.11
N VAL A 252 -29.01 27.60 9.76
CA VAL A 252 -29.25 28.65 10.77
C VAL A 252 -27.90 29.16 11.34
N GLN A 253 -27.67 30.45 11.08
CA GLN A 253 -27.14 31.51 11.95
C GLN A 253 -25.89 31.25 12.82
N THR A 254 -24.82 31.94 12.43
CA THR A 254 -23.94 32.77 13.27
C THR A 254 -24.00 32.58 14.79
N LYS A 255 -22.90 32.07 15.36
CA LYS A 255 -22.15 32.74 16.44
C LYS A 255 -20.72 32.19 16.53
N ARG A 256 -19.76 33.09 16.35
CA ARG A 256 -18.31 32.87 16.50
C ARG A 256 -17.98 32.46 17.93
N LYS A 257 -17.08 31.47 18.07
CA LYS A 257 -16.07 31.44 19.12
C LYS A 257 -14.80 30.84 18.52
N GLU A 258 -13.74 31.65 18.50
CA GLU A 258 -12.46 31.36 17.87
C GLU A 258 -11.59 30.45 18.76
N THR A 259 -11.04 29.40 18.17
CA THR A 259 -9.81 28.72 18.58
C THR A 259 -9.06 28.33 17.31
N PRO A 260 -7.73 28.53 17.22
CA PRO A 260 -7.00 28.45 15.96
C PRO A 260 -6.62 26.99 15.65
N THR A 261 -7.50 26.25 15.00
CA THR A 261 -7.09 25.03 14.30
C THR A 261 -6.56 25.41 12.92
N LYS A 262 -5.26 25.15 12.70
CA LYS A 262 -4.62 25.23 11.39
C LYS A 262 -5.47 24.46 10.37
N LYS A 263 -6.02 25.19 9.39
CA LYS A 263 -6.65 24.59 8.21
C LYS A 263 -5.60 23.77 7.48
N ALA A 264 -5.92 22.51 7.19
CA ALA A 264 -5.18 21.70 6.24
C ALA A 264 -5.12 22.44 4.87
N PRO A 265 -3.96 22.43 4.19
CA PRO A 265 -3.87 23.00 2.85
C PRO A 265 -4.72 22.12 1.91
N LYS A 266 -5.57 22.76 1.11
CA LYS A 266 -6.24 22.09 0.00
C LYS A 266 -5.16 21.63 -0.99
N ARG A 267 -4.82 20.33 -1.01
CA ARG A 267 -4.05 19.73 -2.10
C ARG A 267 -4.89 19.71 -3.39
N PRO A 268 -4.25 19.73 -4.59
CA PRO A 268 -4.96 19.94 -5.85
C PRO A 268 -5.76 18.68 -6.19
N GLY A 269 -7.09 18.76 -6.11
CA GLY A 269 -7.97 17.74 -6.66
C GLY A 269 -7.93 17.76 -8.19
N THR A 270 -6.99 17.02 -8.78
CA THR A 270 -6.89 16.82 -10.23
C THR A 270 -8.10 16.05 -10.78
N ILE A 271 -8.69 15.17 -9.97
CA ILE A 271 -9.88 14.36 -10.31
C ILE A 271 -11.12 15.26 -10.52
N ARG A 272 -11.31 16.30 -9.70
CA ARG A 272 -12.45 17.23 -9.85
C ARG A 272 -12.35 18.18 -11.04
N LYS A 273 -11.15 18.41 -11.59
CA LYS A 273 -11.00 19.31 -12.75
C LYS A 273 -11.40 18.63 -14.07
N ALA A 274 -11.10 17.35 -14.23
CA ALA A 274 -11.45 16.59 -15.43
C ALA A 274 -12.97 16.43 -15.61
N GLN A 275 -13.72 16.17 -14.53
CA GLN A 275 -15.17 16.05 -14.57
C GLN A 275 -15.91 17.41 -14.61
N ASN A 276 -15.36 18.49 -14.02
CA ASN A 276 -16.00 19.81 -14.09
C ASN A 276 -15.81 20.53 -15.44
N LEU A 277 -14.79 20.18 -16.22
CA LEU A 277 -14.64 20.63 -17.62
C LEU A 277 -15.79 20.15 -18.53
N LEU A 278 -16.50 19.10 -18.12
CA LEU A 278 -17.72 18.59 -18.78
C LEU A 278 -18.91 19.57 -18.68
N LYS A 279 -18.99 20.38 -17.62
CA LYS A 279 -20.11 21.32 -17.42
C LYS A 279 -20.04 22.56 -18.32
N GLN A 280 -18.85 22.95 -18.78
CA GLN A 280 -18.69 24.13 -19.64
C GLN A 280 -18.87 23.84 -21.13
N TYR A 281 -18.64 22.61 -21.59
CA TYR A 281 -18.83 22.25 -23.00
C TYR A 281 -20.22 21.68 -23.32
N SER A 282 -20.96 21.18 -22.33
CA SER A 282 -22.32 20.64 -22.53
C SER A 282 -23.46 21.68 -22.48
N GLN A 283 -23.18 22.95 -22.16
CA GLN A 283 -24.22 23.99 -22.01
C GLN A 283 -24.57 24.75 -23.30
N HIS A 284 -23.92 24.48 -24.42
CA HIS A 284 -24.30 25.06 -25.72
C HIS A 284 -24.75 23.98 -26.71
N GLY A 285 -26.07 23.67 -26.72
CA GLY A 285 -26.71 23.02 -27.87
C GLY A 285 -27.75 21.93 -27.58
N LEU A 286 -28.99 22.38 -27.35
CA LEU A 286 -30.30 21.78 -27.71
C LEU A 286 -30.80 20.44 -27.12
N ASP A 287 -32.01 20.56 -26.58
CA ASP A 287 -32.95 19.53 -26.10
C ASP A 287 -33.32 18.46 -27.14
N GLY A 288 -33.42 17.19 -26.72
CA GLY A 288 -34.23 16.19 -27.44
C GLY A 288 -33.87 14.70 -27.25
N LYS A 289 -34.54 14.04 -26.31
CA LYS A 289 -34.89 12.60 -26.23
C LYS A 289 -33.79 11.51 -26.27
N LYS A 290 -33.60 10.95 -25.06
CA LYS A 290 -33.19 9.59 -24.65
C LYS A 290 -33.01 8.51 -25.74
N GLY A 291 -31.78 7.99 -25.79
CA GLY A 291 -31.40 6.64 -26.17
C GLY A 291 -29.87 6.47 -26.10
N SER A 292 -29.39 5.49 -25.32
CA SER A 292 -27.97 5.12 -25.08
C SER A 292 -27.25 5.80 -23.90
N ASN A 293 -26.56 4.98 -23.10
CA ASN A 293 -26.16 5.20 -21.71
C ASN A 293 -24.75 5.77 -21.56
N LEU A 294 -24.59 7.09 -21.70
CA LEU A 294 -23.49 7.84 -21.09
C LEU A 294 -24.03 9.21 -20.61
N THR A 295 -24.98 9.18 -19.68
CA THR A 295 -25.32 10.35 -18.86
C THR A 295 -24.57 10.25 -17.53
N PRO A 296 -23.81 11.26 -17.11
CA PRO A 296 -23.24 11.30 -15.76
C PRO A 296 -24.41 11.35 -14.76
N LEU A 297 -24.68 10.24 -14.10
CA LEU A 297 -25.58 10.22 -12.94
C LEU A 297 -24.75 10.76 -11.77
N GLU A 298 -24.91 12.06 -11.46
CA GLU A 298 -24.26 12.85 -10.39
C GLU A 298 -24.47 12.27 -8.96
N GLY A 299 -24.16 10.99 -8.74
CA GLY A 299 -24.31 10.30 -7.47
C GLY A 299 -23.92 8.81 -7.49
N LYS A 300 -23.70 8.20 -8.67
CA LYS A 300 -23.07 6.87 -8.77
C LYS A 300 -21.54 6.94 -8.79
N ASP A 301 -21.00 7.96 -9.46
CA ASP A 301 -19.54 8.14 -9.59
C ASP A 301 -18.90 8.44 -8.23
N ASP A 302 -19.52 9.30 -7.41
CA ASP A 302 -19.03 9.60 -6.06
C ASP A 302 -18.95 8.34 -5.17
N VAL A 303 -19.93 7.43 -5.24
CA VAL A 303 -19.96 6.20 -4.43
C VAL A 303 -18.88 5.21 -4.85
N LEU A 304 -18.65 5.07 -6.16
CA LEU A 304 -17.59 4.21 -6.70
C LEU A 304 -16.21 4.75 -6.34
N ASP A 305 -16.00 6.07 -6.43
CA ASP A 305 -14.75 6.70 -6.04
C ASP A 305 -14.45 6.49 -4.54
N ILE A 306 -15.46 6.55 -3.68
CA ILE A 306 -15.33 6.23 -2.25
C ILE A 306 -14.95 4.76 -2.02
N GLU A 307 -15.57 3.83 -2.74
CA GLU A 307 -15.26 2.40 -2.62
C GLU A 307 -13.81 2.10 -3.06
N ILE A 308 -13.35 2.75 -4.14
CA ILE A 308 -11.98 2.66 -4.63
C ILE A 308 -10.99 3.23 -3.60
N ASP A 309 -11.24 4.44 -3.12
CA ASP A 309 -10.39 5.10 -2.11
C ASP A 309 -10.34 4.27 -0.82
N SER A 310 -11.49 3.75 -0.37
CA SER A 310 -11.55 2.89 0.80
C SER A 310 -10.73 1.62 0.61
N TYR A 311 -10.76 0.99 -0.56
CA TYR A 311 -9.99 -0.22 -0.82
C TYR A 311 -8.48 0.05 -0.83
N ILE A 312 -8.06 1.14 -1.47
CA ILE A 312 -6.67 1.62 -1.49
C ILE A 312 -6.14 1.80 -0.05
N HIS A 313 -6.89 2.50 0.81
CA HIS A 313 -6.47 2.70 2.20
C HIS A 313 -6.44 1.38 3.00
N CYS A 314 -7.34 0.44 2.73
CA CYS A 314 -7.32 -0.88 3.38
C CYS A 314 -6.06 -1.69 3.02
N ILE A 315 -5.54 -1.58 1.78
CA ILE A 315 -4.28 -2.23 1.38
C ILE A 315 -3.10 -1.65 2.16
N SER A 316 -2.99 -0.32 2.22
CA SER A 316 -1.95 0.36 3.01
C SER A 316 -2.06 0.05 4.50
N ALA A 317 -3.29 0.05 5.03
CA ALA A 317 -3.57 -0.30 6.42
C ALA A 317 -3.13 -1.71 6.76
N PHE A 318 -3.40 -2.68 5.89
CA PHE A 318 -2.96 -4.06 6.10
C PHE A 318 -1.44 -4.13 6.28
N VAL A 319 -0.67 -3.46 5.43
CA VAL A 319 0.81 -3.46 5.52
C VAL A 319 1.27 -2.88 6.86
N LYS A 320 0.84 -1.66 7.21
CA LYS A 320 1.26 -1.00 8.46
C LYS A 320 0.83 -1.79 9.70
N LEU A 321 -0.40 -2.32 9.71
CA LEU A 321 -0.89 -3.14 10.82
C LEU A 321 -0.15 -4.48 10.92
N ALA A 322 0.12 -5.15 9.79
CA ALA A 322 0.86 -6.40 9.78
C ALA A 322 2.32 -6.22 10.25
N GLN A 323 2.98 -5.12 9.87
CA GLN A 323 4.31 -4.75 10.40
C GLN A 323 4.26 -4.58 11.92
N SER A 324 3.25 -3.86 12.41
CA SER A 324 3.07 -3.61 13.84
C SER A 324 2.73 -4.90 14.62
N GLU A 325 1.91 -5.79 14.07
CA GLU A 325 1.63 -7.11 14.65
C GLU A 325 2.89 -7.99 14.67
N TYR A 326 3.74 -7.91 13.63
CA TYR A 326 5.01 -8.64 13.60
C TYR A 326 5.96 -8.15 14.70
N ALA A 327 6.08 -6.84 14.91
CA ALA A 327 6.87 -6.26 15.99
C ALA A 327 6.42 -6.81 17.36
N LEU A 328 5.13 -6.72 17.68
CA LEU A 328 4.56 -7.27 18.91
C LEU A 328 4.81 -8.78 19.05
N LEU A 329 4.62 -9.52 17.95
CA LEU A 329 4.81 -10.97 17.91
C LEU A 329 6.25 -11.36 18.23
N THR A 330 7.26 -10.58 17.79
CA THR A 330 8.67 -10.89 18.07
C THR A 330 9.05 -10.80 19.54
N GLU A 331 8.32 -10.00 20.32
CA GLU A 331 8.54 -9.89 21.77
C GLU A 331 7.93 -11.07 22.55
N ILE A 332 6.81 -11.63 22.06
CA ILE A 332 6.03 -12.64 22.79
C ILE A 332 6.36 -14.06 22.32
N ILE A 333 6.55 -14.29 21.02
CA ILE A 333 6.66 -15.63 20.41
C ILE A 333 8.13 -16.00 20.18
N PRO A 334 8.56 -17.22 20.54
CA PRO A 334 9.94 -17.68 20.30
C PRO A 334 10.32 -17.68 18.82
N GLU A 335 11.58 -17.31 18.53
CA GLU A 335 12.11 -17.08 17.18
C GLU A 335 11.73 -18.18 16.17
N HIS A 336 11.90 -19.46 16.53
CA HIS A 336 11.58 -20.60 15.67
C HIS A 336 10.10 -20.70 15.25
N HIS A 337 9.19 -20.12 16.03
CA HIS A 337 7.75 -20.15 15.78
C HIS A 337 7.20 -18.85 15.20
N GLN A 338 8.00 -17.78 15.16
CA GLN A 338 7.52 -16.45 14.79
C GLN A 338 6.93 -16.42 13.38
N LYS A 339 7.66 -16.93 12.38
CA LYS A 339 7.21 -16.90 10.98
C LYS A 339 5.93 -17.69 10.74
N LYS A 340 5.81 -18.88 11.32
CA LYS A 340 4.62 -19.72 11.21
C LYS A 340 3.41 -19.09 11.92
N THR A 341 3.63 -18.53 13.10
CA THR A 341 2.57 -17.88 13.90
C THR A 341 2.09 -16.61 13.20
N PHE A 342 3.01 -15.81 12.66
CA PHE A 342 2.69 -14.62 11.89
C PHE A 342 1.91 -14.95 10.61
N ASP A 343 2.33 -15.97 9.87
CA ASP A 343 1.64 -16.42 8.66
C ASP A 343 0.17 -16.78 8.96
N SER A 344 -0.08 -17.52 10.06
CA SER A 344 -1.45 -17.83 10.53
C SER A 344 -2.23 -16.59 11.00
N LEU A 345 -1.57 -15.65 11.68
CA LEU A 345 -2.19 -14.43 12.24
C LEU A 345 -2.82 -13.57 11.15
N ILE A 346 -2.13 -13.41 10.01
CA ILE A 346 -2.56 -12.48 8.96
C ILE A 346 -3.57 -13.08 7.98
N GLN A 347 -3.81 -14.41 7.99
CA GLN A 347 -4.58 -15.08 6.93
C GLN A 347 -5.97 -14.49 6.76
N GLU A 348 -6.75 -14.35 7.84
CA GLU A 348 -8.15 -13.92 7.77
C GLU A 348 -8.28 -12.50 7.19
N ALA A 349 -7.48 -11.57 7.70
CA ALA A 349 -7.44 -10.19 7.22
C ALA A 349 -7.00 -10.11 5.76
N LEU A 350 -5.95 -10.86 5.39
CA LEU A 350 -5.44 -10.89 4.03
C LEU A 350 -6.44 -11.52 3.05
N ASP A 351 -7.05 -12.65 3.40
CA ASP A 351 -8.05 -13.33 2.56
C ASP A 351 -9.26 -12.45 2.29
N ASN A 352 -9.77 -11.76 3.31
CA ASN A 352 -10.88 -10.82 3.15
C ASN A 352 -10.50 -9.65 2.23
N LEU A 353 -9.26 -9.16 2.31
CA LEU A 353 -8.75 -8.07 1.47
C LEU A 353 -8.55 -8.49 0.01
N MET A 354 -8.08 -9.72 -0.22
CA MET A 354 -7.96 -10.29 -1.56
C MET A 354 -9.32 -10.58 -2.18
N LEU A 355 -10.26 -11.12 -1.40
CA LEU A 355 -11.64 -11.35 -1.83
C LEU A 355 -12.33 -10.06 -2.27
N GLU A 356 -12.10 -8.94 -1.57
CA GLU A 356 -12.60 -7.64 -1.97
C GLU A 356 -12.01 -7.20 -3.33
N GLY A 357 -10.70 -7.40 -3.53
CA GLY A 357 -10.05 -7.16 -4.81
C GLY A 357 -10.64 -8.00 -5.95
N ASP A 358 -10.90 -9.29 -5.69
CA ASP A 358 -11.54 -10.19 -6.65
C ASP A 358 -13.00 -9.80 -6.95
N ASN A 359 -13.71 -9.23 -5.97
CA ASN A 359 -15.05 -8.67 -6.18
C ASN A 359 -15.01 -7.46 -7.13
N ILE A 360 -14.00 -6.60 -7.00
CA ILE A 360 -13.79 -5.46 -7.91
C ILE A 360 -13.47 -5.96 -9.33
N VAL A 361 -12.57 -6.95 -9.47
CA VAL A 361 -12.29 -7.60 -10.76
C VAL A 361 -13.57 -8.20 -11.37
N SER A 362 -14.39 -8.85 -10.54
CA SER A 362 -15.66 -9.45 -10.97
C SER A 362 -16.71 -8.41 -11.35
N ALA A 363 -16.72 -7.24 -10.70
CA ALA A 363 -17.56 -6.10 -11.07
C ALA A 363 -17.13 -5.53 -12.43
N ALA A 364 -15.83 -5.28 -12.62
CA ALA A 364 -15.28 -4.83 -13.90
C ALA A 364 -15.60 -5.82 -15.04
N ARG A 365 -15.42 -7.12 -14.81
CA ARG A 365 -15.79 -8.18 -15.77
C ARG A 365 -17.25 -8.11 -16.18
N ARG A 366 -18.17 -7.92 -15.23
CA ARG A 366 -19.62 -7.79 -15.53
C ARG A 366 -19.94 -6.51 -16.30
N ALA A 367 -19.24 -5.42 -16.06
CA ALA A 367 -19.42 -4.17 -16.79
C ALA A 367 -18.94 -4.30 -18.24
N ILE A 368 -17.76 -4.90 -18.45
CA ILE A 368 -17.20 -5.19 -19.78
C ILE A 368 -18.16 -6.06 -20.60
N MET A 369 -18.75 -7.10 -20.00
CA MET A 369 -19.76 -7.95 -20.67
C MET A 369 -21.03 -7.19 -21.09
N ARG A 370 -21.30 -6.01 -20.50
CA ARG A 370 -22.40 -5.11 -20.87
C ARG A 370 -21.97 -4.00 -21.83
N HIS A 371 -20.77 -4.11 -22.41
CA HIS A 371 -20.12 -3.10 -23.24
C HIS A 371 -19.84 -1.77 -22.52
N ASP A 372 -19.79 -1.80 -21.18
CA ASP A 372 -19.32 -0.68 -20.37
C ASP A 372 -17.81 -0.83 -20.11
N TYR A 373 -17.03 -0.43 -21.11
CA TYR A 373 -15.57 -0.49 -21.05
C TYR A 373 -14.97 0.58 -20.14
N SER A 374 -15.74 1.63 -19.80
CA SER A 374 -15.29 2.70 -18.90
C SER A 374 -14.98 2.18 -17.49
N ALA A 375 -15.57 1.04 -17.09
CA ALA A 375 -15.28 0.39 -15.83
C ALA A 375 -13.79 0.03 -15.64
N VAL A 376 -13.00 -0.10 -16.71
CA VAL A 376 -11.53 -0.29 -16.59
C VAL A 376 -10.84 0.88 -15.89
N LEU A 377 -11.41 2.09 -15.97
CA LEU A 377 -10.87 3.28 -15.33
C LEU A 377 -10.85 3.13 -13.80
N THR A 378 -11.77 2.36 -13.22
CA THR A 378 -11.78 2.05 -11.78
C THR A 378 -10.65 1.12 -11.35
N ILE A 379 -10.13 0.30 -12.27
CA ILE A 379 -9.04 -0.65 -11.99
C ILE A 379 -7.69 0.08 -11.94
N PHE A 380 -7.48 1.15 -12.73
CA PHE A 380 -6.17 1.78 -12.83
C PHE A 380 -5.65 2.37 -11.50
N PRO A 381 -6.42 3.15 -10.72
CA PRO A 381 -5.96 3.67 -9.43
C PRO A 381 -5.57 2.54 -8.46
N ILE A 382 -6.38 1.48 -8.40
CA ILE A 382 -6.15 0.34 -7.52
C ILE A 382 -4.88 -0.39 -7.95
N LEU A 383 -4.78 -0.76 -9.23
CA LEU A 383 -3.63 -1.48 -9.76
C LEU A 383 -2.33 -0.69 -9.59
N ARG A 384 -2.38 0.63 -9.78
CA ARG A 384 -1.24 1.52 -9.49
C ARG A 384 -0.84 1.41 -8.03
N HIS A 385 -1.79 1.54 -7.10
CA HIS A 385 -1.51 1.44 -5.67
C HIS A 385 -0.97 0.07 -5.28
N LEU A 386 -1.58 -1.04 -5.73
CA LEU A 386 -1.11 -2.40 -5.46
C LEU A 386 0.35 -2.60 -5.91
N LYS A 387 0.71 -2.06 -7.08
CA LYS A 387 2.09 -2.13 -7.59
C LYS A 387 3.06 -1.27 -6.78
N GLN A 388 2.64 -0.09 -6.32
CA GLN A 388 3.44 0.79 -5.47
C GLN A 388 3.67 0.19 -4.09
N THR A 389 2.65 -0.43 -3.49
CA THR A 389 2.72 -1.06 -2.15
C THR A 389 3.37 -2.45 -2.17
N LYS A 390 3.52 -3.07 -3.35
CA LYS A 390 4.07 -4.42 -3.48
C LYS A 390 5.43 -4.63 -2.78
N PRO A 391 6.43 -3.72 -2.89
CA PRO A 391 7.71 -3.90 -2.20
C PRO A 391 7.57 -3.99 -0.68
N ASP A 392 6.78 -3.10 -0.08
CA ASP A 392 6.52 -3.09 1.37
C ASP A 392 5.72 -4.33 1.80
N PHE A 393 4.78 -4.76 0.96
CA PHE A 393 4.03 -5.98 1.17
C PHE A 393 4.95 -7.23 1.13
N ASP A 394 5.83 -7.32 0.13
CA ASP A 394 6.79 -8.42 -0.01
C ASP A 394 7.77 -8.46 1.18
N ALA A 395 8.24 -7.29 1.64
CA ALA A 395 9.10 -7.15 2.81
C ALA A 395 8.38 -7.59 4.10
N THR A 396 7.14 -7.13 4.30
CA THR A 396 6.32 -7.48 5.47
C THR A 396 6.02 -8.98 5.52
N LEU A 397 5.79 -9.61 4.38
CA LEU A 397 5.52 -11.04 4.29
C LEU A 397 6.77 -11.92 4.17
N GLN A 398 7.97 -11.37 4.39
CA GLN A 398 9.20 -12.14 4.30
C GLN A 398 9.21 -13.29 5.33
N GLY A 399 9.34 -14.52 4.82
CA GLY A 399 9.39 -15.75 5.63
C GLY A 399 8.05 -16.45 5.84
N THR A 400 6.93 -15.92 5.32
CA THR A 400 5.64 -16.62 5.28
C THR A 400 5.57 -17.65 4.14
N ALA A 401 4.53 -18.49 4.13
CA ALA A 401 4.32 -19.48 3.06
C ALA A 401 4.25 -18.84 1.67
N ALA A 402 4.69 -19.58 0.66
CA ALA A 402 4.62 -19.13 -0.73
C ALA A 402 3.19 -18.84 -1.17
N SER A 403 2.21 -19.62 -0.70
CA SER A 403 0.79 -19.38 -0.94
C SER A 403 0.33 -18.01 -0.43
N THR A 404 0.84 -17.56 0.72
CA THR A 404 0.52 -16.25 1.31
C THR A 404 1.15 -15.12 0.49
N LYS A 405 2.45 -15.22 0.19
CA LYS A 405 3.18 -14.20 -0.60
C LYS A 405 2.64 -14.03 -2.02
N ASN A 406 2.08 -15.09 -2.60
CA ASN A 406 1.56 -15.08 -3.97
C ASN A 406 0.13 -14.49 -4.08
N LYS A 407 -0.56 -14.20 -2.98
CA LYS A 407 -1.94 -13.65 -3.01
C LYS A 407 -2.01 -12.29 -3.70
N LEU A 408 -1.19 -11.32 -3.29
CA LEU A 408 -1.15 -9.98 -3.90
C LEU A 408 -0.70 -10.03 -5.38
N PRO A 409 0.39 -10.74 -5.74
CA PRO A 409 0.76 -10.94 -7.15
C PRO A 409 -0.36 -11.54 -8.00
N ALA A 410 -1.07 -12.55 -7.50
CA ALA A 410 -2.18 -13.17 -8.22
C ALA A 410 -3.32 -12.16 -8.48
N LEU A 411 -3.65 -11.32 -7.48
CA LEU A 411 -4.64 -10.26 -7.65
C LEU A 411 -4.18 -9.21 -8.68
N ILE A 412 -2.92 -8.78 -8.63
CA ILE A 412 -2.33 -7.85 -9.61
C ILE A 412 -2.45 -8.43 -11.02
N THR A 413 -2.06 -9.68 -11.23
CA THR A 413 -2.19 -10.36 -12.54
C THR A 413 -3.65 -10.47 -12.98
N SER A 414 -4.57 -10.75 -12.06
CA SER A 414 -6.02 -10.80 -12.34
C SER A 414 -6.55 -9.44 -12.82
N MET A 415 -6.16 -8.35 -12.13
CA MET A 415 -6.50 -6.96 -12.49
C MET A 415 -5.89 -6.54 -13.84
N GLU A 416 -4.63 -6.90 -14.10
CA GLU A 416 -3.98 -6.64 -15.39
C GLU A 416 -4.69 -7.36 -16.53
N THR A 417 -5.01 -8.64 -16.33
CA THR A 417 -5.66 -9.48 -17.35
C THR A 417 -7.03 -8.92 -17.71
N ILE A 418 -7.84 -8.54 -16.71
CA ILE A 418 -9.18 -7.99 -16.99
C ILE A 418 -9.09 -6.60 -17.63
N GLY A 419 -8.13 -5.77 -17.20
CA GLY A 419 -7.95 -4.44 -17.75
C GLY A 419 -7.44 -4.46 -19.19
N ALA A 420 -6.46 -5.31 -19.51
CA ALA A 420 -5.99 -5.49 -20.88
C ALA A 420 -7.09 -6.03 -21.79
N LYS A 421 -7.89 -6.98 -21.29
CA LYS A 421 -9.07 -7.47 -22.00
C LYS A 421 -10.10 -6.35 -22.27
N ALA A 422 -10.34 -5.47 -21.30
CA ALA A 422 -11.24 -4.33 -21.47
C ALA A 422 -10.75 -3.37 -22.56
N LEU A 423 -9.44 -3.07 -22.57
CA LEU A 423 -8.81 -2.23 -23.59
C LEU A 423 -8.93 -2.85 -24.99
N GLU A 424 -8.71 -4.16 -25.13
CA GLU A 424 -8.84 -4.86 -26.41
C GLU A 424 -10.28 -4.88 -26.90
N GLU A 425 -11.23 -5.26 -26.05
CA GLU A 425 -12.65 -5.29 -26.42
C GLU A 425 -13.19 -3.89 -26.73
N PHE A 426 -12.69 -2.84 -26.06
CA PHE A 426 -13.01 -1.46 -26.42
C PHE A 426 -12.54 -1.13 -27.84
N ALA A 427 -11.30 -1.47 -28.19
CA ALA A 427 -10.76 -1.23 -29.53
C ALA A 427 -11.57 -1.98 -30.62
N ASP A 428 -11.99 -3.21 -30.31
CA ASP A 428 -12.87 -4.01 -31.18
C ASP A 428 -14.29 -3.44 -31.27
N SER A 429 -14.82 -2.90 -30.17
CA SER A 429 -16.15 -2.28 -30.16
C SER A 429 -16.21 -1.06 -31.09
N ILE A 430 -15.16 -0.24 -31.11
CA ILE A 430 -15.04 0.90 -32.03
C ILE A 430 -15.00 0.42 -33.48
N LYS A 431 -14.23 -0.64 -33.75
CA LYS A 431 -14.10 -1.20 -35.10
C LYS A 431 -15.43 -1.72 -35.63
N ASN A 432 -16.23 -2.36 -34.77
CA ASN A 432 -17.46 -3.06 -35.12
C ASN A 432 -18.74 -2.26 -34.83
N ASP A 433 -18.63 -0.98 -34.46
CA ASP A 433 -19.79 -0.14 -34.17
C ASP A 433 -20.71 -0.04 -35.41
N PRO A 434 -22.03 -0.30 -35.26
CA PRO A 434 -22.94 -0.52 -36.38
C PRO A 434 -23.15 0.72 -37.25
N ASP A 435 -22.98 0.57 -38.55
CA ASP A 435 -23.17 1.58 -39.60
C ASP A 435 -24.64 1.69 -40.08
N LYS A 436 -25.59 1.66 -39.14
CA LYS A 436 -27.01 1.76 -39.45
C LYS A 436 -27.45 3.21 -39.64
N GLU A 437 -28.33 3.44 -40.62
CA GLU A 437 -28.81 4.78 -40.99
C GLU A 437 -29.43 5.57 -39.82
N TYR A 438 -30.14 4.91 -38.90
CA TYR A 438 -30.74 5.59 -37.74
C TYR A 438 -29.72 6.16 -36.74
N ASN A 439 -28.47 5.69 -36.78
CA ASN A 439 -27.36 6.17 -35.96
C ASN A 439 -26.51 7.23 -36.67
N MET A 440 -26.82 7.57 -37.93
CA MET A 440 -26.04 8.53 -38.69
C MET A 440 -26.62 9.96 -38.55
N PRO A 441 -25.78 10.98 -38.27
CA PRO A 441 -26.23 12.35 -38.20
C PRO A 441 -26.64 12.87 -39.58
N LYS A 442 -27.90 13.31 -39.73
CA LYS A 442 -28.43 13.74 -41.04
C LYS A 442 -27.69 14.93 -41.66
N ASP A 443 -27.05 15.75 -40.84
CA ASP A 443 -26.30 16.95 -41.22
C ASP A 443 -24.80 16.68 -41.45
N GLY A 444 -24.34 15.44 -41.25
CA GLY A 444 -22.92 15.09 -41.37
C GLY A 444 -22.04 15.63 -40.26
N THR A 445 -22.58 16.00 -39.09
CA THR A 445 -21.77 16.46 -37.95
C THR A 445 -20.87 15.35 -37.35
N VAL A 446 -20.12 15.67 -36.29
CA VAL A 446 -19.27 14.72 -35.56
C VAL A 446 -20.13 13.60 -34.98
N HIS A 447 -19.72 12.35 -35.20
CA HIS A 447 -20.42 11.17 -34.69
C HIS A 447 -20.11 10.94 -33.21
N GLU A 448 -21.08 10.47 -32.43
CA GLU A 448 -20.92 10.22 -30.98
C GLU A 448 -19.77 9.23 -30.66
N LEU A 449 -19.62 8.19 -31.49
CA LEU A 449 -18.48 7.27 -31.44
C LEU A 449 -17.12 8.00 -31.43
N THR A 450 -16.96 9.07 -32.21
CA THR A 450 -15.73 9.84 -32.27
C THR A 450 -15.47 10.57 -30.97
N SER A 451 -16.48 11.26 -30.41
CA SER A 451 -16.33 11.96 -29.13
C SER A 451 -16.07 10.99 -27.98
N ASN A 452 -16.77 9.86 -27.94
CA ASN A 452 -16.63 8.86 -26.88
C ASN A 452 -15.26 8.18 -26.94
N ALA A 453 -14.78 7.83 -28.13
CA ALA A 453 -13.45 7.24 -28.32
C ALA A 453 -12.34 8.19 -27.86
N ILE A 454 -12.41 9.47 -28.25
CA ILE A 454 -11.43 10.48 -27.85
C ILE A 454 -11.49 10.73 -26.34
N LEU A 455 -12.68 10.82 -25.74
CA LEU A 455 -12.83 11.01 -24.30
C LEU A 455 -12.17 9.88 -23.51
N PHE A 456 -12.41 8.63 -23.91
CA PHE A 456 -11.78 7.47 -23.28
C PHE A 456 -10.26 7.50 -23.40
N LEU A 457 -9.73 7.80 -24.59
CA LEU A 457 -8.28 7.93 -24.80
C LEU A 457 -7.68 9.05 -23.94
N GLN A 458 -8.38 10.16 -23.76
CA GLN A 458 -7.95 11.25 -22.88
C GLN A 458 -7.91 10.80 -21.41
N GLN A 459 -8.90 10.01 -20.95
CA GLN A 459 -8.89 9.47 -19.59
C GLN A 459 -7.73 8.49 -19.34
N LEU A 460 -7.25 7.79 -20.37
CA LEU A 460 -6.05 6.94 -20.26
C LEU A 460 -4.76 7.74 -20.01
N LEU A 461 -4.72 9.05 -20.32
CA LEU A 461 -3.53 9.87 -20.10
C LEU A 461 -3.16 9.99 -18.62
N ASP A 462 -4.15 9.97 -17.71
CA ASP A 462 -3.92 10.00 -16.27
C ASP A 462 -3.24 8.72 -15.77
N PHE A 463 -3.28 7.64 -16.57
CA PHE A 463 -2.83 6.30 -16.22
C PHE A 463 -1.84 5.68 -17.20
N GLN A 464 -1.06 6.51 -17.93
CA GLN A 464 -0.13 6.04 -18.98
C GLN A 464 0.80 4.91 -18.53
N GLU A 465 1.49 5.07 -17.40
CA GLU A 465 2.42 4.06 -16.89
C GLU A 465 1.69 2.76 -16.53
N THR A 466 0.54 2.88 -15.87
CA THR A 466 -0.26 1.74 -15.41
C THR A 466 -0.88 0.98 -16.58
N ALA A 467 -1.46 1.69 -17.56
CA ALA A 467 -2.02 1.11 -18.78
C ALA A 467 -0.95 0.49 -19.67
N GLY A 468 0.20 1.16 -19.84
CA GLY A 468 1.33 0.62 -20.60
C GLY A 468 1.89 -0.66 -19.97
N ALA A 469 2.11 -0.68 -18.66
CA ALA A 469 2.60 -1.86 -17.95
C ALA A 469 1.58 -3.02 -17.99
N MET A 470 0.29 -2.71 -17.89
CA MET A 470 -0.80 -3.68 -18.02
C MET A 470 -0.82 -4.34 -19.41
N LEU A 471 -0.66 -3.57 -20.48
CA LEU A 471 -0.54 -4.12 -21.83
C LEU A 471 0.73 -4.97 -21.97
N ALA A 472 1.85 -4.50 -21.41
CA ALA A 472 3.14 -5.20 -21.49
C ALA A 472 3.12 -6.56 -20.81
N SER A 473 2.37 -6.70 -19.70
CA SER A 473 2.27 -7.97 -18.98
C SER A 473 1.55 -9.08 -19.77
N GLN A 474 0.76 -8.72 -20.80
CA GLN A 474 0.09 -9.68 -21.68
C GLN A 474 0.95 -10.15 -22.85
N GLU A 475 1.90 -9.33 -23.33
CA GLU A 475 2.72 -9.68 -24.52
C GLU A 475 3.93 -10.57 -24.20
N SER A 476 4.34 -10.69 -22.92
CA SER A 476 5.65 -11.25 -22.61
C SER A 476 5.71 -12.00 -21.28
N SER A 477 5.54 -13.32 -21.35
CA SER A 477 5.83 -14.23 -20.23
C SER A 477 7.33 -14.53 -20.05
N SER A 478 8.24 -13.99 -20.89
CA SER A 478 9.61 -14.54 -20.99
C SER A 478 10.74 -13.64 -21.56
N SER A 479 10.62 -12.31 -21.66
CA SER A 479 11.73 -11.46 -22.13
C SER A 479 12.10 -10.33 -21.16
N ALA A 480 13.41 -10.15 -20.90
CA ALA A 480 13.94 -9.14 -19.99
C ALA A 480 13.64 -7.68 -20.42
N SER A 481 13.17 -7.46 -21.64
CA SER A 481 12.76 -6.15 -22.18
C SER A 481 11.35 -5.71 -21.76
N SER A 482 10.52 -6.62 -21.23
CA SER A 482 9.11 -6.36 -20.88
C SER A 482 8.93 -5.40 -19.69
N TYR A 483 9.98 -5.21 -18.88
CA TYR A 483 9.98 -4.32 -17.71
C TYR A 483 10.50 -2.90 -18.00
N SER A 484 10.87 -2.60 -19.24
CA SER A 484 11.32 -1.24 -19.59
C SER A 484 10.12 -0.28 -19.67
N SER A 485 10.21 0.85 -18.96
CA SER A 485 9.24 1.96 -19.08
C SER A 485 9.09 2.43 -20.53
N GLU A 486 10.17 2.41 -21.31
CA GLU A 486 10.15 2.76 -22.73
C GLU A 486 9.35 1.75 -23.57
N PHE A 487 9.44 0.45 -23.26
CA PHE A 487 8.67 -0.60 -23.93
C PHE A 487 7.18 -0.45 -23.65
N SER A 488 6.81 -0.28 -22.37
CA SER A 488 5.42 -0.07 -21.94
C SER A 488 4.80 1.18 -22.59
N ARG A 489 5.56 2.27 -22.67
CA ARG A 489 5.14 3.51 -23.33
C ARG A 489 4.94 3.34 -24.84
N LYS A 490 5.82 2.60 -25.53
CA LYS A 490 5.68 2.26 -26.96
C LYS A 490 4.44 1.40 -27.21
N LEU A 491 4.15 0.47 -26.31
CA LEU A 491 2.99 -0.41 -26.43
C LEU A 491 1.68 0.36 -26.26
N LEU A 492 1.61 1.27 -25.28
CA LEU A 492 0.49 2.18 -25.12
C LEU A 492 0.30 3.07 -26.36
N SER A 493 1.38 3.66 -26.89
CA SER A 493 1.33 4.43 -28.14
C SER A 493 0.76 3.61 -29.30
N THR A 494 1.18 2.35 -29.43
CA THR A 494 0.68 1.42 -30.45
C THR A 494 -0.80 1.12 -30.27
N TYR A 495 -1.24 0.91 -29.03
CA TYR A 495 -2.65 0.70 -28.69
C TYR A 495 -3.52 1.92 -29.06
N ILE A 496 -3.11 3.12 -28.65
CA ILE A 496 -3.86 4.35 -28.96
C ILE A 496 -3.95 4.55 -30.47
N TYR A 497 -2.85 4.36 -31.19
CA TYR A 497 -2.85 4.43 -32.65
C TYR A 497 -3.76 3.37 -33.30
N LYS A 498 -3.81 2.15 -32.75
CA LYS A 498 -4.75 1.10 -33.18
C LYS A 498 -6.21 1.54 -33.01
N VAL A 499 -6.56 2.13 -31.86
CA VAL A 499 -7.91 2.65 -31.60
C VAL A 499 -8.28 3.75 -32.61
N LEU A 500 -7.38 4.69 -32.86
CA LEU A 500 -7.58 5.77 -33.84
C LEU A 500 -7.74 5.22 -35.26
N GLY A 501 -6.96 4.22 -35.65
CA GLY A 501 -7.09 3.53 -36.93
C GLY A 501 -8.41 2.77 -37.08
N ASN A 502 -8.85 2.07 -36.03
CA ASN A 502 -10.16 1.40 -35.99
C ASN A 502 -11.31 2.41 -36.13
N LEU A 503 -11.21 3.55 -35.42
CA LEU A 503 -12.18 4.64 -35.52
C LEU A 503 -12.23 5.21 -36.95
N GLN A 504 -11.07 5.50 -37.55
CA GLN A 504 -10.99 6.01 -38.91
C GLN A 504 -11.61 5.05 -39.94
N LEU A 505 -11.31 3.75 -39.83
CA LEU A 505 -11.86 2.72 -40.69
C LEU A 505 -13.39 2.62 -40.53
N ASN A 506 -13.88 2.64 -39.30
CA ASN A 506 -15.31 2.59 -39.01
C ASN A 506 -16.04 3.82 -39.57
N LEU A 507 -15.51 5.03 -39.33
CA LEU A 507 -16.04 6.28 -39.90
C LEU A 507 -16.08 6.26 -41.42
N SER A 508 -15.05 5.71 -42.08
CA SER A 508 -15.02 5.55 -43.54
C SER A 508 -16.10 4.62 -44.06
N ASN A 509 -16.46 3.57 -43.30
CA ASN A 509 -17.57 2.68 -43.64
C ASN A 509 -18.92 3.36 -43.39
N LYS A 510 -19.10 4.00 -42.23
CA LYS A 510 -20.29 4.79 -41.90
C LYS A 510 -20.59 5.88 -42.92
N ALA A 511 -19.56 6.57 -43.43
CA ALA A 511 -19.73 7.60 -44.46
C ALA A 511 -20.41 7.05 -45.73
N LYS A 512 -20.27 5.76 -46.06
CA LYS A 512 -20.90 5.16 -47.25
C LYS A 512 -22.43 5.10 -47.17
N VAL A 513 -23.00 5.25 -45.96
CA VAL A 513 -24.46 5.26 -45.73
C VAL A 513 -25.12 6.49 -46.37
N TYR A 514 -24.44 7.64 -46.41
CA TYR A 514 -25.00 8.81 -47.10
C TYR A 514 -25.02 8.56 -48.61
N GLU A 515 -26.10 8.94 -49.28
CA GLU A 515 -26.19 8.84 -50.74
C GLU A 515 -25.30 9.89 -51.44
N ASP A 516 -25.32 11.13 -50.95
CA ASP A 516 -24.57 12.26 -51.52
C ASP A 516 -23.06 12.15 -51.18
N PRO A 517 -22.17 11.99 -52.19
CA PRO A 517 -20.72 11.91 -51.97
C PRO A 517 -20.12 13.13 -51.26
N ALA A 518 -20.71 14.33 -51.42
CA ALA A 518 -20.22 15.51 -50.73
C ALA A 518 -20.62 15.57 -49.26
N LEU A 519 -21.77 14.99 -48.88
CA LEU A 519 -22.11 14.80 -47.47
C LEU A 519 -21.18 13.78 -46.81
N ARG A 520 -20.77 12.72 -47.54
CA ARG A 520 -19.72 11.79 -47.06
C ARG A 520 -18.44 12.52 -46.71
N ALA A 521 -18.01 13.41 -47.61
CA ALA A 521 -16.79 14.18 -47.45
C ALA A 521 -16.88 15.16 -46.26
N ILE A 522 -18.00 15.88 -46.11
CA ILE A 522 -18.23 16.76 -44.96
C ILE A 522 -18.23 15.98 -43.64
N PHE A 523 -18.87 14.82 -43.60
CA PHE A 523 -18.88 13.96 -42.43
C PHE A 523 -17.47 13.50 -42.02
N LEU A 524 -16.69 12.98 -42.97
CA LEU A 524 -15.32 12.56 -42.72
C LEU A 524 -14.43 13.74 -42.31
N HIS A 525 -14.55 14.88 -42.99
CA HIS A 525 -13.87 16.12 -42.64
C HIS A 525 -14.12 16.53 -41.18
N ASN A 526 -15.40 16.58 -40.77
CA ASN A 526 -15.78 16.98 -39.41
C ASN A 526 -15.16 16.06 -38.35
N ASN A 527 -15.25 14.74 -38.56
CA ASN A 527 -14.73 13.77 -37.60
C ASN A 527 -13.19 13.76 -37.56
N TYR A 528 -12.51 13.83 -38.71
CA TYR A 528 -11.04 13.90 -38.75
C TYR A 528 -10.51 15.20 -38.15
N ASN A 529 -11.16 16.33 -38.40
CA ASN A 529 -10.79 17.59 -37.76
C ASN A 529 -11.02 17.53 -36.24
N TYR A 530 -12.13 16.95 -35.78
CA TYR A 530 -12.38 16.77 -34.35
C TYR A 530 -11.30 15.89 -33.69
N ILE A 531 -10.94 14.77 -34.31
CA ILE A 531 -9.85 13.89 -33.85
C ILE A 531 -8.56 14.71 -33.76
N LEU A 532 -8.12 15.32 -34.87
CA LEU A 532 -6.86 16.08 -34.91
C LEU A 532 -6.81 17.18 -33.84
N LYS A 533 -7.83 18.05 -33.76
CA LYS A 533 -7.90 19.12 -32.75
C LYS A 533 -7.90 18.56 -31.33
N SER A 534 -8.49 17.39 -31.09
CA SER A 534 -8.49 16.76 -29.77
C SER A 534 -7.14 16.16 -29.40
N LEU A 535 -6.42 15.60 -30.37
CA LEU A 535 -5.03 15.17 -30.18
C LEU A 535 -4.14 16.38 -29.89
N GLU A 536 -4.25 17.47 -30.65
CA GLU A 536 -3.46 18.70 -30.46
C GLU A 536 -3.69 19.37 -29.10
N LYS A 537 -4.92 19.28 -28.57
CA LYS A 537 -5.29 19.85 -27.25
C LYS A 537 -4.83 19.02 -26.05
N SER A 538 -4.33 17.80 -26.26
CA SER A 538 -3.99 16.87 -25.19
C SER A 538 -2.60 16.27 -25.38
N GLU A 539 -2.11 15.55 -24.37
CA GLU A 539 -0.82 14.84 -24.47
C GLU A 539 -0.86 13.61 -25.40
N LEU A 540 -2.03 13.30 -25.99
CA LEU A 540 -2.21 12.18 -26.91
C LEU A 540 -1.33 12.31 -28.15
N ILE A 541 -1.13 13.52 -28.67
CA ILE A 541 -0.32 13.72 -29.88
C ILE A 541 1.14 13.34 -29.62
N GLN A 542 1.73 13.73 -28.49
CA GLN A 542 3.09 13.36 -28.13
C GLN A 542 3.20 11.86 -27.84
N LEU A 543 2.18 11.28 -27.22
CA LEU A 543 2.16 9.85 -26.91
C LEU A 543 2.12 9.00 -28.19
N VAL A 544 1.23 9.31 -29.15
CA VAL A 544 1.16 8.61 -30.45
C VAL A 544 2.43 8.83 -31.27
N ALA A 545 3.05 10.01 -31.17
CA ALA A 545 4.31 10.32 -31.86
C ALA A 545 5.50 9.45 -31.41
N VAL A 546 5.39 8.72 -30.28
CA VAL A 546 6.39 7.75 -29.83
C VAL A 546 6.60 6.65 -30.86
N THR A 547 5.53 6.18 -31.50
CA THR A 547 5.60 5.15 -32.56
C THR A 547 5.32 5.69 -33.95
N VAL A 548 4.49 6.74 -34.09
CA VAL A 548 4.06 7.29 -35.39
C VAL A 548 4.39 8.78 -35.50
N LYS A 549 5.59 9.09 -36.01
CA LYS A 549 6.12 10.46 -36.05
C LYS A 549 5.32 11.49 -36.86
N LYS A 550 4.52 11.05 -37.85
CA LYS A 550 3.83 11.95 -38.81
C LYS A 550 2.31 11.94 -38.66
N VAL A 551 1.78 11.51 -37.50
CA VAL A 551 0.33 11.38 -37.29
C VAL A 551 -0.44 12.69 -37.56
N GLU A 552 0.10 13.83 -37.14
CA GLU A 552 -0.51 15.14 -37.37
C GLU A 552 -0.63 15.46 -38.87
N SER A 553 0.48 15.33 -39.61
CA SER A 553 0.51 15.56 -41.05
C SER A 553 -0.43 14.63 -41.81
N SER A 554 -0.49 13.35 -41.41
CA SER A 554 -1.40 12.38 -42.02
C SER A 554 -2.88 12.76 -41.84
N TYR A 555 -3.30 13.23 -40.66
CA TYR A 555 -4.67 13.73 -40.48
C TYR A 555 -4.94 15.01 -41.27
N ARG A 556 -3.97 15.94 -41.34
CA ARG A 556 -4.10 17.16 -42.18
C ARG A 556 -4.30 16.82 -43.66
N GLU A 557 -3.56 15.84 -44.18
CA GLU A 557 -3.71 15.35 -45.56
C GLU A 557 -5.10 14.74 -45.81
N LEU A 558 -5.62 13.95 -44.87
CA LEU A 558 -6.97 13.39 -44.94
C LEU A 558 -8.05 14.49 -44.93
N ILE A 559 -7.93 15.47 -44.04
CA ILE A 559 -8.86 16.61 -43.95
C ILE A 559 -8.89 17.38 -45.26
N GLU A 560 -7.72 17.67 -45.84
CA GLU A 560 -7.59 18.38 -47.12
C GLU A 560 -8.17 17.57 -48.29
N GLN A 561 -7.94 16.25 -48.32
CA GLN A 561 -8.58 15.36 -49.31
C GLN A 561 -10.10 15.43 -49.26
N GLU A 562 -10.69 15.42 -48.07
CA GLU A 562 -12.15 15.50 -47.93
C GLU A 562 -12.69 16.88 -48.30
N ILE A 563 -11.96 17.97 -48.03
CA ILE A 563 -12.32 19.31 -48.54
C ILE A 563 -12.35 19.31 -50.08
N GLN A 564 -11.35 18.71 -50.72
CA GLN A 564 -11.30 18.60 -52.18
C GLN A 564 -12.43 17.73 -52.74
N ASN A 565 -12.77 16.62 -52.07
CA ASN A 565 -13.91 15.78 -52.44
C ASN A 565 -15.23 16.55 -52.35
N TYR A 566 -15.43 17.33 -51.29
CA TYR A 566 -16.59 18.21 -51.14
C TYR A 566 -16.65 19.25 -52.28
N GLN A 567 -15.54 19.93 -52.59
CA GLN A 567 -15.46 20.94 -53.64
C GLN A 567 -15.85 20.40 -55.03
N ARG A 568 -15.64 19.10 -55.31
CA ARG A 568 -16.07 18.48 -56.58
C ARG A 568 -17.59 18.56 -56.77
N SER A 569 -18.40 18.62 -55.71
CA SER A 569 -19.86 18.79 -55.84
C SER A 569 -20.28 20.10 -56.48
N TRP A 570 -19.38 21.09 -56.48
CA TRP A 570 -19.62 22.38 -57.11
C TRP A 570 -19.27 22.40 -58.59
N LEU A 571 -18.60 21.37 -59.11
CA LEU A 571 -18.32 21.24 -60.56
C LEU A 571 -19.61 21.23 -61.37
N ARG A 572 -20.69 20.59 -60.88
CA ARG A 572 -22.00 20.62 -61.56
C ARG A 572 -22.56 22.03 -61.75
N VAL A 573 -22.16 22.98 -60.90
CA VAL A 573 -22.57 24.39 -60.98
C VAL A 573 -21.58 25.18 -61.83
N THR A 574 -20.27 25.01 -61.59
CA THR A 574 -19.23 25.78 -62.28
C THR A 574 -18.98 25.32 -63.72
N GLU A 575 -19.27 24.08 -64.09
CA GLU A 575 -19.19 23.59 -65.47
C GLU A 575 -20.15 24.29 -66.42
N HIS A 576 -21.33 24.72 -65.93
CA HIS A 576 -22.23 25.55 -66.73
C HIS A 576 -21.58 26.89 -67.12
N LEU A 577 -20.72 27.42 -66.25
CA LEU A 577 -19.96 28.65 -66.46
C LEU A 577 -18.66 28.46 -67.25
N ALA A 578 -18.24 27.21 -67.48
CA ALA A 578 -17.01 26.92 -68.19
C ALA A 578 -17.07 27.40 -69.66
N GLU A 579 -15.91 27.75 -70.19
CA GLU A 579 -15.75 28.30 -71.55
C GLU A 579 -16.09 27.30 -72.66
N ARG A 580 -16.14 26.00 -72.32
CA ARG A 580 -16.51 24.95 -73.27
C ARG A 580 -17.91 25.23 -73.85
N ASN A 581 -17.99 25.16 -75.18
CA ASN A 581 -19.20 25.37 -75.99
C ASN A 581 -19.74 26.81 -76.02
N ILE A 582 -18.98 27.82 -75.58
CA ILE A 582 -19.31 29.23 -75.83
C ILE A 582 -18.63 29.66 -77.14
N PRO A 583 -19.38 30.08 -78.18
CA PRO A 583 -18.78 30.59 -79.42
C PRO A 583 -17.86 31.80 -79.16
N ASP A 584 -16.81 31.97 -79.96
CA ASP A 584 -16.04 33.22 -79.96
C ASP A 584 -16.86 34.32 -80.62
N PHE A 585 -17.22 35.32 -79.83
CA PHE A 585 -18.10 36.39 -80.26
C PHE A 585 -17.26 37.55 -80.80
N GLN A 586 -17.46 37.90 -82.07
CA GLN A 586 -16.92 39.16 -82.60
C GLN A 586 -17.78 40.35 -82.12
N PRO A 587 -17.17 41.43 -81.60
CA PRO A 587 -17.91 42.62 -81.18
C PRO A 587 -18.80 43.16 -82.31
N GLY A 588 -20.12 43.22 -82.08
CA GLY A 588 -21.09 43.77 -83.04
C GLY A 588 -21.76 42.77 -83.99
N ALA A 589 -21.38 41.48 -83.99
CA ALA A 589 -22.04 40.46 -84.79
C ALA A 589 -23.39 40.03 -84.18
N LYS A 590 -24.44 39.90 -84.99
CA LYS A 590 -25.74 39.36 -84.55
C LYS A 590 -25.60 37.86 -84.26
N LEU A 591 -25.85 37.46 -83.02
CA LEU A 591 -25.88 36.04 -82.65
C LEU A 591 -26.90 35.25 -83.47
N LYS A 592 -26.62 33.98 -83.72
CA LYS A 592 -27.60 33.00 -84.21
C LYS A 592 -28.52 32.55 -83.07
N ASP A 593 -29.73 32.11 -83.39
CA ASP A 593 -30.68 31.62 -82.37
C ASP A 593 -30.12 30.49 -81.51
N LYS A 594 -29.35 29.58 -82.11
CA LYS A 594 -28.66 28.49 -81.41
C LYS A 594 -27.65 29.00 -80.38
N GLU A 595 -26.91 30.07 -80.70
CA GLU A 595 -25.89 30.66 -79.82
C GLU A 595 -26.54 31.40 -78.65
N ARG A 596 -27.64 32.13 -78.91
CA ARG A 596 -28.48 32.72 -77.86
C ARG A 596 -29.02 31.67 -76.91
N GLN A 597 -29.48 30.54 -77.44
CA GLN A 597 -30.03 29.46 -76.64
C GLN A 597 -28.98 28.82 -75.73
N ILE A 598 -27.75 28.61 -76.23
CA ILE A 598 -26.63 28.10 -75.41
C ILE A 598 -26.36 29.01 -74.20
N ILE A 599 -26.33 30.34 -74.39
CA ILE A 599 -26.11 31.29 -73.30
C ILE A 599 -27.25 31.21 -72.28
N LYS A 600 -28.51 31.15 -72.75
CA LYS A 600 -29.69 30.99 -71.89
C LYS A 600 -29.65 29.70 -71.07
N ASP A 601 -29.25 28.60 -71.69
CA ASP A 601 -29.17 27.28 -71.04
C ASP A 601 -28.05 27.24 -70.00
N LYS A 602 -26.92 27.92 -70.26
CA LYS A 602 -25.84 28.07 -69.27
C LYS A 602 -26.26 28.88 -68.05
N PHE A 603 -26.91 30.04 -68.24
CA PHE A 603 -27.46 30.83 -67.13
C PHE A 603 -28.51 30.05 -66.34
N LYS A 604 -29.41 29.35 -67.04
CA LYS A 604 -30.44 28.53 -66.40
C LYS A 604 -29.80 27.40 -65.59
N GLY A 605 -28.88 26.63 -66.17
CA GLY A 605 -28.19 25.54 -65.50
C GLY A 605 -27.40 26.00 -64.28
N PHE A 606 -26.71 27.14 -64.37
CA PHE A 606 -26.03 27.73 -63.21
C PHE A 606 -27.02 28.13 -62.11
N ASN A 607 -28.09 28.86 -62.44
CA ASN A 607 -29.06 29.34 -61.44
C ASN A 607 -29.78 28.16 -60.75
N ASP A 608 -30.30 27.23 -61.54
CA ASP A 608 -31.03 26.06 -61.04
C ASP A 608 -30.08 25.17 -60.19
N GLY A 609 -28.86 24.94 -60.66
CA GLY A 609 -27.85 24.16 -59.94
C GLY A 609 -27.36 24.81 -58.64
N LEU A 610 -27.18 26.14 -58.64
CA LEU A 610 -26.81 26.90 -57.44
C LEU A 610 -27.92 26.86 -56.39
N GLU A 611 -29.17 27.09 -56.79
CA GLU A 611 -30.35 27.05 -55.92
C GLU A 611 -30.53 25.66 -55.29
N GLU A 612 -30.44 24.60 -56.11
CA GLU A 612 -30.54 23.21 -55.65
C GLU A 612 -29.42 22.85 -54.67
N LEU A 613 -28.17 23.17 -55.01
CA LEU A 613 -27.02 22.87 -54.16
C LEU A 613 -27.14 23.61 -52.83
N CYS A 614 -27.44 24.90 -52.84
CA CYS A 614 -27.58 25.67 -51.60
C CYS A 614 -28.74 25.16 -50.75
N LYS A 615 -29.86 24.76 -51.37
CA LYS A 615 -31.00 24.18 -50.66
C LYS A 615 -30.63 22.88 -49.93
N ILE A 616 -29.87 21.99 -50.58
CA ILE A 616 -29.43 20.72 -49.99
C ILE A 616 -28.39 20.99 -48.88
N GLN A 617 -27.33 21.74 -49.19
CA GLN A 617 -26.18 21.91 -48.30
C GLN A 617 -26.44 22.84 -47.11
N LYS A 618 -27.52 23.63 -47.13
CA LYS A 618 -27.94 24.43 -45.98
C LYS A 618 -28.27 23.57 -44.76
N GLY A 619 -28.71 22.32 -44.96
CA GLY A 619 -28.99 21.38 -43.87
C GLY A 619 -27.78 20.62 -43.34
N TRP A 620 -26.57 20.90 -43.85
CA TRP A 620 -25.34 20.24 -43.41
C TRP A 620 -24.62 21.07 -42.36
N ALA A 621 -23.78 20.44 -41.54
CA ALA A 621 -23.07 21.10 -40.46
C ALA A 621 -21.55 21.04 -40.65
N VAL A 622 -20.87 22.13 -40.30
CA VAL A 622 -19.41 22.15 -40.05
C VAL A 622 -19.20 22.84 -38.69
N PRO A 623 -19.08 22.06 -37.59
CA PRO A 623 -19.09 22.62 -36.23
C PRO A 623 -17.90 23.54 -35.96
N ASP A 624 -16.72 23.19 -36.46
CA ASP A 624 -15.51 23.99 -36.30
C ASP A 624 -15.61 25.27 -37.16
N LYS A 625 -15.59 26.41 -36.48
CA LYS A 625 -15.74 27.72 -37.13
C LYS A 625 -14.61 28.04 -38.11
N GLU A 626 -13.37 27.71 -37.75
CA GLU A 626 -12.20 28.00 -38.57
C GLU A 626 -12.26 27.19 -39.88
N GLN A 627 -12.60 25.90 -39.79
CA GLN A 627 -12.78 25.05 -40.95
C GLN A 627 -13.98 25.49 -41.80
N ARG A 628 -15.11 25.80 -41.18
CA ARG A 628 -16.31 26.28 -41.87
C ARG A 628 -16.02 27.55 -42.67
N ASP A 629 -15.38 28.52 -42.04
CA ASP A 629 -15.02 29.78 -42.69
C ASP A 629 -14.04 29.50 -43.83
N THR A 630 -13.04 28.63 -43.63
CA THR A 630 -12.07 28.25 -44.68
C THR A 630 -12.75 27.62 -45.91
N ILE A 631 -13.65 26.66 -45.69
CA ILE A 631 -14.40 25.99 -46.77
C ILE A 631 -15.27 27.00 -47.53
N ARG A 632 -16.02 27.85 -46.81
CA ARG A 632 -16.84 28.92 -47.40
C ARG A 632 -16.00 29.88 -48.24
N HIS A 633 -14.87 30.37 -47.72
CA HIS A 633 -14.01 31.30 -48.43
C HIS A 633 -13.41 30.69 -49.70
N ALA A 634 -12.94 29.44 -49.63
CA ALA A 634 -12.41 28.73 -50.79
C ALA A 634 -13.48 28.58 -51.89
N GLN A 635 -14.67 28.15 -51.50
CA GLN A 635 -15.78 27.94 -52.44
C GLN A 635 -16.27 29.26 -53.04
N LYS A 636 -16.40 30.29 -52.21
CA LYS A 636 -16.76 31.65 -52.60
C LYS A 636 -15.81 32.21 -53.65
N ARG A 637 -14.51 32.08 -53.41
CA ARG A 637 -13.47 32.51 -54.35
C ARG A 637 -13.61 31.83 -55.70
N VAL A 638 -13.74 30.50 -55.73
CA VAL A 638 -13.82 29.74 -56.99
C VAL A 638 -15.08 30.13 -57.77
N VAL A 639 -16.26 30.06 -57.14
CA VAL A 639 -17.54 30.31 -57.82
C VAL A 639 -17.64 31.77 -58.28
N SER A 640 -17.28 32.72 -57.43
CA SER A 640 -17.38 34.15 -57.76
C SER A 640 -16.45 34.53 -58.92
N LEU A 641 -15.20 34.06 -58.92
CA LEU A 641 -14.27 34.35 -60.02
C LEU A 641 -14.78 33.78 -61.36
N THR A 642 -15.25 32.54 -61.36
CA THR A 642 -15.80 31.91 -62.57
C THR A 642 -17.08 32.62 -63.03
N TYR A 643 -17.95 33.02 -62.10
CA TYR A 643 -19.21 33.70 -62.44
C TYR A 643 -18.99 35.14 -62.94
N LYS A 644 -18.09 35.90 -62.30
CA LYS A 644 -17.70 37.25 -62.74
C LYS A 644 -17.11 37.22 -64.16
N ALA A 645 -16.22 36.27 -64.44
CA ALA A 645 -15.65 36.09 -65.78
C ALA A 645 -16.73 35.75 -66.83
N PHE A 646 -17.65 34.85 -66.50
CA PHE A 646 -18.77 34.49 -67.37
C PHE A 646 -19.71 35.68 -67.64
N LEU A 647 -20.05 36.45 -66.61
CA LEU A 647 -20.88 37.65 -66.73
C LEU A 647 -20.20 38.72 -67.61
N GLN A 648 -18.91 38.98 -67.42
CA GLN A 648 -18.16 39.94 -68.23
C GLN A 648 -18.17 39.56 -69.71
N ARG A 649 -18.00 38.27 -70.03
CA ARG A 649 -18.06 37.77 -71.41
C ARG A 649 -19.44 37.96 -72.03
N CYS A 650 -20.51 37.86 -71.23
CA CYS A 650 -21.88 38.04 -71.68
C CYS A 650 -22.37 39.50 -71.67
N ALA A 651 -21.66 40.42 -71.01
CA ALA A 651 -22.12 41.79 -70.74
C ALA A 651 -22.47 42.59 -72.00
N ASN A 652 -21.73 42.38 -73.09
CA ASN A 652 -21.92 43.10 -74.35
C ASN A 652 -22.71 42.30 -75.40
N ILE A 653 -23.40 41.23 -74.98
CA ILE A 653 -24.07 40.29 -75.88
C ILE A 653 -25.59 40.38 -75.70
N SER A 654 -26.31 40.80 -76.73
CA SER A 654 -27.79 40.81 -76.72
C SER A 654 -28.36 39.43 -77.04
N PHE A 655 -28.42 38.54 -76.04
CA PHE A 655 -28.90 37.15 -76.20
C PHE A 655 -30.39 36.94 -75.87
N THR A 656 -31.05 37.89 -75.20
CA THR A 656 -32.45 37.76 -74.76
C THR A 656 -33.17 39.12 -74.74
N LYS A 657 -34.50 39.10 -74.87
CA LYS A 657 -35.36 40.28 -74.66
C LYS A 657 -35.75 40.48 -73.18
N ASN A 658 -35.52 39.45 -72.34
CA ASN A 658 -35.85 39.45 -70.91
C ASN A 658 -34.59 39.13 -70.09
N PRO A 659 -33.67 40.08 -69.87
CA PRO A 659 -32.40 39.85 -69.17
C PRO A 659 -32.57 39.39 -67.72
N GLU A 660 -33.56 39.95 -67.00
CA GLU A 660 -33.85 39.66 -65.58
C GLU A 660 -34.13 38.17 -65.31
N LYS A 661 -34.68 37.45 -66.30
CA LYS A 661 -34.95 36.01 -66.16
C LYS A 661 -33.67 35.17 -66.02
N TYR A 662 -32.55 35.66 -66.56
CA TYR A 662 -31.27 34.95 -66.64
C TYR A 662 -30.21 35.54 -65.70
N HIS A 663 -30.16 36.87 -65.57
CA HIS A 663 -29.35 37.58 -64.58
C HIS A 663 -30.07 37.65 -63.22
N ARG A 664 -30.38 36.48 -62.63
CA ARG A 664 -31.12 36.40 -61.36
C ARG A 664 -30.29 36.82 -60.15
N TYR A 665 -28.99 36.61 -60.21
CA TYR A 665 -28.06 36.83 -59.09
C TYR A 665 -26.91 37.73 -59.54
N SER A 666 -26.58 38.71 -58.71
CA SER A 666 -25.29 39.41 -58.75
C SER A 666 -24.20 38.51 -58.16
N PRO A 667 -22.91 38.74 -58.51
CA PRO A 667 -21.82 38.02 -57.87
C PRO A 667 -21.85 38.11 -56.34
N GLU A 668 -22.19 39.28 -55.79
CA GLU A 668 -22.29 39.50 -54.35
C GLU A 668 -23.42 38.66 -53.72
N GLN A 669 -24.56 38.51 -54.40
CA GLN A 669 -25.62 37.63 -53.94
C GLN A 669 -25.24 36.14 -53.97
N VAL A 670 -24.45 35.70 -54.96
CA VAL A 670 -23.92 34.32 -55.00
C VAL A 670 -22.95 34.10 -53.84
N GLU A 671 -22.10 35.08 -53.56
CA GLU A 671 -21.18 35.11 -52.42
C GLU A 671 -21.96 34.98 -51.09
N ASP A 672 -23.01 35.78 -50.89
CA ASP A 672 -23.88 35.73 -49.71
C ASP A 672 -24.60 34.38 -49.55
N MET A 673 -25.00 33.74 -50.65
CA MET A 673 -25.63 32.41 -50.61
C MET A 673 -24.66 31.35 -50.09
N ILE A 674 -23.38 31.43 -50.47
CA ILE A 674 -22.31 30.52 -49.99
C ILE A 674 -22.02 30.77 -48.52
N ASP A 675 -21.97 32.03 -48.09
CA ASP A 675 -21.69 32.39 -46.70
C ASP A 675 -22.77 31.88 -45.71
N ARG A 676 -23.98 31.57 -46.20
CA ARG A 676 -25.09 30.98 -45.41
C ARG A 676 -25.08 29.45 -45.30
N LEU A 677 -24.19 28.76 -46.01
CA LEU A 677 -24.11 27.28 -45.96
C LEU A 677 -23.43 26.83 -44.67
N PHE A 678 -23.91 25.78 -44.01
CA PHE A 678 -23.36 25.29 -42.73
C PHE A 678 -23.61 26.17 -41.49
N ASP A 679 -24.54 27.14 -41.55
CA ASP A 679 -24.90 27.93 -40.37
C ASP A 679 -25.75 27.08 -39.41
N THR A 680 -25.32 26.99 -38.15
CA THR A 680 -25.99 26.26 -37.06
C THR A 680 -27.26 26.95 -36.52
N SER A 681 -27.75 28.00 -37.21
CA SER A 681 -28.87 28.86 -36.80
C SER A 681 -30.14 28.66 -37.65
N ALA A 682 -30.20 27.62 -38.49
CA ALA A 682 -31.29 27.36 -39.43
C ALA A 682 -32.21 26.23 -38.97
#